data_AF-R9QZM8-F1
#
_entry.id   AF-R9QZM8-F1
#
_cell.length_a   1.000
_cell.length_b   1.000
_cell.length_c   1.000
_cell.angle_alpha   90.00
_cell.angle_beta   90.00
_cell.angle_gamma   90.00
#
_symmetry.space_group_name_H-M   'P 1'
#
loop_
_entity.id
_entity.type
_entity.pdbx_description
1 polymer ?
#
loop_
_entity_poly.entity_id
_entity_poly.type
_entity_poly.pdbx_seq_one_letter_code
_entity_poly.pdbx_strand_id
1 'polypeptide(L)'
;MFGKAPGRPEDLHFKLLKETKNALGGKATFKEVGIYFTEDEKQFIRLLVVVPNDAKGPVPAFLGINFMGNHATTYDEAVSMIEKGEYSRFGRFELMPRGENAHRWPYETILDRGYAVATFYRNDIDPDWDDSFTNGVHPLFYKKGQTYPEMDEWGTIGAWAWGMSRALDYLETDADIDATRVVSIGHSRLGKTAIWAGALDTRFAMVVSNDSGCGGAAISRRAVGETLEVINNAFPHWFCGNFKKYNRNESSLPFDQHELLALIAPRPLCVASADQDLWADPAGEKLAAEEAAKVYEFLGCQKDKVNYHVRPGDHNILEYDWQYYLDMADKYLGSPKEITSAGIAPDAKNVWIDFSRDFALNEVPQSVPAKIAVDSKYWLWVNGKAVVFEGGLKRGPAPDASYYDVVDLAPYLKAGNNTIKVLQWYFGKEGFSHKSSGAPAFLFDAPSIGIVSDENWMCRVNTAYGTAPEPLPNYRLPESNIRYDATATPASWASAVAVAPHLGPMLERPIPQWKDYGVKPVKFEITHGADTDTLVARLPYNMQMTPVLDIKDNVGGNLVQIQTDHSFTAGTNNIRAEYVTTKGSQTYESYGWMNGDKLIVIVPKNVKVTGLAYRETGYDTAPEGTFVCDDEFFNTFWKKGLRTLYVNMRDTFFDCPERERAQWWGDAVVLMGECFYTYSTSVHALMSKAIHELAAWQKPDGGLFSPVPAGNYDSELPAQMLASVGRYGFWNYYMNTGDRQTIQDVYPAVKKYLSVWEQDSTGLTAYRKAGWNWGDWGDERDMRLIYAGWHHIALEGAANMADLLGYKQDAMLYRAKMAEVKDAFNACWNGNAYRHPEYDGLTDDRVQALAVVSGIASKDKYQAILETLKKEEHASPYMEKYVMEALFEMGYGDYALERTKKRFSFMVLHPEFNTLFEGWGVGKQGFGGGTVNHAWSGGSITVIANKLLGIYPVASGYSEFVVKPVDNLFKTYSITFPTVKGTVGLSCEDGKKWTVDVPEGSVAHVTLPCLAETVDLEGGHYTFSY
;
A
#
# COMPACT_ATOMS: atom_id res chain seq x y z
N MET A 1 -24.53 -26.42 -22.59
CA MET A 1 -25.25 -27.18 -21.55
C MET A 1 -25.97 -26.25 -20.60
N PHE A 2 -25.25 -25.41 -19.85
CA PHE A 2 -25.87 -24.55 -18.83
C PHE A 2 -26.48 -23.24 -19.35
N GLY A 3 -26.13 -22.83 -20.58
CA GLY A 3 -26.61 -21.61 -21.24
C GLY A 3 -25.82 -20.35 -20.89
N LYS A 4 -26.13 -19.23 -21.54
CA LYS A 4 -25.48 -17.93 -21.32
C LYS A 4 -26.17 -17.18 -20.19
N ALA A 5 -25.44 -16.91 -19.11
CA ALA A 5 -25.88 -16.09 -17.99
C ALA A 5 -25.54 -14.59 -18.24
N PRO A 6 -26.27 -13.64 -17.64
CA PRO A 6 -25.91 -12.23 -17.66
C PRO A 6 -24.64 -11.95 -16.84
N GLY A 7 -24.05 -10.78 -17.04
CA GLY A 7 -22.91 -10.30 -16.25
C GLY A 7 -23.28 -9.92 -14.81
N ARG A 8 -22.41 -9.14 -14.16
CA ARG A 8 -22.68 -8.52 -12.86
C ARG A 8 -23.79 -7.45 -13.01
N PRO A 9 -24.86 -7.47 -12.19
CA PRO A 9 -25.90 -6.43 -12.22
C PRO A 9 -25.35 -5.05 -11.89
N GLU A 10 -25.87 -4.01 -12.55
CA GLU A 10 -25.48 -2.61 -12.29
C GLU A 10 -25.87 -2.17 -10.87
N ASP A 11 -27.06 -2.56 -10.41
CA ASP A 11 -27.62 -2.18 -9.11
C ASP A 11 -27.26 -3.16 -7.98
N LEU A 12 -26.23 -4.00 -8.16
CA LEU A 12 -25.81 -4.97 -7.14
C LEU A 12 -25.37 -4.25 -5.87
N HIS A 13 -26.06 -4.49 -4.76
CA HIS A 13 -25.70 -3.94 -3.46
C HIS A 13 -26.00 -4.93 -2.33
N PHE A 14 -25.36 -4.72 -1.18
CA PHE A 14 -25.39 -5.63 -0.05
C PHE A 14 -25.92 -4.93 1.20
N LYS A 15 -26.69 -5.66 2.02
CA LYS A 15 -27.13 -5.17 3.34
C LYS A 15 -26.94 -6.26 4.39
N LEU A 16 -26.28 -5.91 5.50
CA LEU A 16 -26.28 -6.75 6.69
C LEU A 16 -27.68 -6.77 7.29
N LEU A 17 -28.33 -7.93 7.27
CA LEU A 17 -29.68 -8.15 7.80
C LEU A 17 -29.63 -8.48 9.29
N LYS A 18 -28.66 -9.30 9.70
CA LYS A 18 -28.49 -9.74 11.08
C LYS A 18 -27.05 -10.15 11.35
N GLU A 19 -26.55 -9.85 12.55
CA GLU A 19 -25.27 -10.33 13.05
C GLU A 19 -25.46 -10.91 14.46
N THR A 20 -24.91 -12.09 14.72
CA THR A 20 -24.94 -12.75 16.04
C THR A 20 -23.56 -13.27 16.39
N LYS A 21 -22.87 -12.58 17.31
CA LYS A 21 -21.46 -12.84 17.65
C LYS A 21 -21.22 -14.06 18.54
N ASN A 22 -22.25 -14.58 19.19
CA ASN A 22 -22.13 -15.69 20.15
C ASN A 22 -22.81 -16.97 19.64
N ALA A 23 -22.86 -17.18 18.32
CA ALA A 23 -23.44 -18.38 17.73
C ALA A 23 -22.56 -19.61 18.01
N LEU A 24 -23.16 -20.80 17.95
CA LEU A 24 -22.51 -22.09 18.25
C LEU A 24 -21.79 -22.06 19.61
N GLY A 25 -22.49 -21.56 20.64
CA GLY A 25 -21.94 -21.47 22.00
C GLY A 25 -20.77 -20.49 22.15
N GLY A 26 -20.66 -19.48 21.29
CA GLY A 26 -19.57 -18.50 21.30
C GLY A 26 -18.40 -18.85 20.37
N LYS A 27 -18.49 -19.96 19.62
CA LYS A 27 -17.46 -20.38 18.66
C LYS A 27 -17.48 -19.56 17.38
N ALA A 28 -18.63 -19.01 16.99
CA ALA A 28 -18.77 -18.32 15.72
C ALA A 28 -19.59 -17.02 15.77
N THR A 29 -19.32 -16.16 14.81
CA THR A 29 -20.20 -15.04 14.43
C THR A 29 -21.00 -15.45 13.19
N PHE A 30 -22.34 -15.38 13.28
CA PHE A 30 -23.23 -15.53 12.13
C PHE A 30 -23.58 -14.15 11.57
N LYS A 31 -23.41 -13.97 10.26
CA LYS A 31 -23.88 -12.80 9.50
C LYS A 31 -24.89 -13.24 8.47
N GLU A 32 -26.10 -12.70 8.51
CA GLU A 32 -27.10 -12.85 7.45
C GLU A 32 -27.08 -11.58 6.59
N VAL A 33 -26.82 -11.73 5.30
CA VAL A 33 -26.60 -10.63 4.36
C VAL A 33 -27.54 -10.76 3.19
N GLY A 34 -28.25 -9.68 2.89
CA GLY A 34 -29.08 -9.56 1.70
C GLY A 34 -28.25 -9.11 0.51
N ILE A 35 -28.25 -9.90 -0.57
CA ILE A 35 -27.59 -9.56 -1.83
C ILE A 35 -28.67 -9.24 -2.86
N TYR A 36 -28.85 -7.96 -3.15
CA TYR A 36 -29.93 -7.43 -3.97
C TYR A 36 -29.45 -7.19 -5.39
N PHE A 37 -30.27 -7.56 -6.38
CA PHE A 37 -29.91 -7.48 -7.81
C PHE A 37 -30.46 -6.23 -8.51
N THR A 38 -31.41 -5.54 -7.87
CA THR A 38 -32.16 -4.40 -8.42
C THR A 38 -32.40 -3.35 -7.34
N GLU A 39 -32.55 -2.07 -7.72
CA GLU A 39 -32.87 -0.98 -6.79
C GLU A 39 -34.17 -1.20 -5.99
N ASP A 40 -35.16 -1.90 -6.55
CA ASP A 40 -36.44 -2.14 -5.86
C ASP A 40 -36.41 -3.23 -4.78
N GLU A 41 -35.26 -3.89 -4.63
CA GLU A 41 -34.95 -4.88 -3.58
C GLU A 41 -35.91 -6.08 -3.50
N LYS A 42 -36.71 -6.35 -4.54
CA LYS A 42 -37.76 -7.40 -4.48
C LYS A 42 -37.23 -8.83 -4.56
N GLN A 43 -36.07 -9.02 -5.19
CA GLN A 43 -35.39 -10.31 -5.37
C GLN A 43 -33.97 -10.20 -4.82
N PHE A 44 -33.62 -11.07 -3.87
CA PHE A 44 -32.31 -11.06 -3.23
C PHE A 44 -31.94 -12.44 -2.70
N ILE A 45 -30.63 -12.69 -2.54
CA ILE A 45 -30.10 -13.85 -1.81
C ILE A 45 -30.01 -13.51 -0.33
N ARG A 46 -30.47 -14.39 0.56
CA ARG A 46 -30.11 -14.33 1.98
C ARG A 46 -28.88 -15.20 2.23
N LEU A 47 -27.70 -14.61 2.14
CA LEU A 47 -26.43 -15.28 2.39
C LEU A 47 -26.20 -15.37 3.91
N LEU A 48 -25.98 -16.58 4.41
CA LEU A 48 -25.47 -16.83 5.75
C LEU A 48 -23.94 -17.01 5.66
N VAL A 49 -23.19 -16.17 6.39
CA VAL A 49 -21.75 -16.29 6.58
C VAL A 49 -21.46 -16.63 8.03
N VAL A 50 -20.69 -17.69 8.26
CA VAL A 50 -20.33 -18.24 9.56
C VAL A 50 -18.83 -18.12 9.73
N VAL A 51 -18.40 -17.23 10.62
CA VAL A 51 -16.98 -16.87 10.84
C VAL A 51 -16.52 -17.38 12.21
N PRO A 52 -15.33 -18.00 12.32
CA PRO A 52 -14.79 -18.44 13.62
C PRO A 52 -14.36 -17.25 14.48
N ASN A 53 -14.79 -17.21 15.74
CA ASN A 53 -14.53 -16.08 16.64
C ASN A 53 -13.08 -16.00 17.15
N ASP A 54 -12.34 -17.10 17.11
CA ASP A 54 -10.96 -17.17 17.54
C ASP A 54 -9.96 -16.76 16.44
N ALA A 55 -10.46 -16.50 15.23
CA ALA A 55 -9.69 -15.99 14.10
C ALA A 55 -8.93 -14.70 14.48
N LYS A 56 -7.68 -14.60 13.99
CA LYS A 56 -6.80 -13.43 14.20
C LYS A 56 -6.77 -12.48 13.01
N GLY A 57 -7.54 -12.77 11.98
CA GLY A 57 -7.63 -12.04 10.73
C GLY A 57 -8.59 -12.74 9.76
N PRO A 58 -8.64 -12.32 8.49
CA PRO A 58 -9.52 -12.92 7.49
C PRO A 58 -9.23 -14.41 7.29
N VAL A 59 -10.28 -15.23 7.14
CA VAL A 59 -10.15 -16.69 7.00
C VAL A 59 -10.62 -17.19 5.63
N PRO A 60 -10.00 -18.25 5.06
CA PRO A 60 -10.54 -18.90 3.86
C PRO A 60 -11.96 -19.44 4.12
N ALA A 61 -12.75 -19.64 3.07
CA ALA A 61 -14.16 -20.02 3.23
C ALA A 61 -14.63 -21.12 2.26
N PHE A 62 -15.58 -21.93 2.70
CA PHE A 62 -16.37 -22.79 1.83
C PHE A 62 -17.68 -22.08 1.47
N LEU A 63 -17.93 -21.85 0.19
CA LEU A 63 -19.17 -21.30 -0.34
C LEU A 63 -19.96 -22.39 -1.09
N GLY A 64 -21.18 -22.65 -0.64
CA GLY A 64 -22.07 -23.60 -1.30
C GLY A 64 -23.56 -23.29 -1.11
N ILE A 65 -24.40 -23.83 -1.98
CA ILE A 65 -25.84 -23.62 -1.94
C ILE A 65 -26.51 -24.75 -1.13
N ASN A 66 -27.55 -24.44 -0.35
CA ASN A 66 -28.31 -25.43 0.42
C ASN A 66 -29.72 -25.73 -0.13
N PHE A 67 -30.27 -26.87 0.29
CA PHE A 67 -31.52 -27.43 -0.23
C PHE A 67 -32.80 -27.00 0.50
N MET A 68 -32.71 -26.48 1.72
CA MET A 68 -33.88 -26.42 2.61
C MET A 68 -34.00 -25.10 3.38
N GLY A 69 -33.16 -24.11 3.07
CA GLY A 69 -33.05 -22.86 3.80
C GLY A 69 -31.88 -22.87 4.77
N ASN A 70 -31.35 -21.68 5.09
CA ASN A 70 -30.24 -21.53 6.02
C ASN A 70 -30.59 -22.03 7.44
N HIS A 71 -31.86 -21.95 7.85
CA HIS A 71 -32.29 -22.50 9.15
C HIS A 71 -32.20 -24.03 9.19
N ALA A 72 -32.25 -24.71 8.04
CA ALA A 72 -32.15 -26.18 7.99
C ALA A 72 -30.70 -26.68 8.07
N THR A 73 -29.69 -25.83 7.87
CA THR A 73 -28.27 -26.22 7.89
C THR A 73 -27.64 -26.18 9.28
N THR A 74 -28.37 -25.76 10.31
CA THR A 74 -27.88 -25.73 11.70
C THR A 74 -29.03 -25.86 12.70
N TYR A 75 -28.74 -26.39 13.88
CA TYR A 75 -29.68 -26.41 15.01
C TYR A 75 -29.72 -25.07 15.78
N ASP A 76 -28.76 -24.18 15.55
CA ASP A 76 -28.66 -22.90 16.26
C ASP A 76 -29.81 -21.95 15.88
N GLU A 77 -30.48 -21.40 16.88
CA GLU A 77 -31.64 -20.49 16.70
C GLU A 77 -31.25 -19.09 16.23
N ALA A 78 -29.94 -18.76 16.22
CA ALA A 78 -29.43 -17.49 15.72
C ALA A 78 -29.73 -17.28 14.23
N VAL A 79 -29.81 -18.34 13.42
CA VAL A 79 -30.20 -18.23 12.01
C VAL A 79 -31.70 -17.98 11.89
N SER A 80 -32.08 -16.93 11.16
CA SER A 80 -33.48 -16.56 10.98
C SER A 80 -34.29 -17.65 10.28
N MET A 81 -35.54 -17.84 10.69
CA MET A 81 -36.49 -18.68 9.96
C MET A 81 -36.95 -17.95 8.70
N ILE A 82 -37.24 -18.70 7.62
CA ILE A 82 -37.89 -18.13 6.44
C ILE A 82 -39.32 -17.71 6.82
N GLU A 83 -39.70 -16.46 6.53
CA GLU A 83 -41.05 -15.98 6.83
C GLU A 83 -42.10 -16.70 5.97
N LYS A 84 -43.29 -16.97 6.53
CA LYS A 84 -44.37 -17.69 5.83
C LYS A 84 -44.82 -16.98 4.54
N GLY A 85 -44.68 -15.66 4.46
CA GLY A 85 -44.96 -14.86 3.26
C GLY A 85 -43.90 -15.03 2.15
N GLU A 86 -42.62 -15.07 2.52
CA GLU A 86 -41.50 -15.41 1.62
C GLU A 86 -41.65 -16.86 1.11
N TYR A 87 -42.09 -17.77 1.98
CA TYR A 87 -42.30 -19.19 1.69
C TYR A 87 -43.36 -19.46 0.61
N SER A 88 -44.39 -18.61 0.52
CA SER A 88 -45.50 -18.79 -0.44
C SER A 88 -45.11 -18.50 -1.90
N ARG A 89 -43.98 -17.83 -2.16
CA ARG A 89 -43.47 -17.54 -3.52
C ARG A 89 -42.89 -18.77 -4.24
N PHE A 90 -42.68 -19.89 -3.54
CA PHE A 90 -41.80 -20.97 -4.01
C PHE A 90 -42.47 -22.34 -4.21
N GLY A 91 -43.80 -22.42 -4.18
CA GLY A 91 -44.56 -23.59 -4.67
C GLY A 91 -44.49 -24.89 -3.84
N ARG A 92 -43.92 -24.88 -2.62
CA ARG A 92 -44.03 -26.00 -1.64
C ARG A 92 -45.00 -25.67 -0.50
N PHE A 93 -45.70 -26.70 -0.01
CA PHE A 93 -46.75 -26.58 0.99
C PHE A 93 -46.28 -26.62 2.47
N GLU A 94 -44.99 -26.86 2.78
CA GLU A 94 -44.53 -27.04 4.17
C GLU A 94 -43.05 -26.65 4.41
N LEU A 95 -42.79 -25.84 5.45
CA LEU A 95 -41.47 -25.36 5.91
C LEU A 95 -40.66 -26.50 6.53
N MET A 96 -39.43 -26.72 6.07
CA MET A 96 -38.56 -27.77 6.62
C MET A 96 -38.14 -27.46 8.07
N PRO A 97 -38.01 -28.46 8.95
CA PRO A 97 -37.52 -28.27 10.31
C PRO A 97 -36.13 -27.63 10.36
N ARG A 98 -35.87 -26.86 11.42
CA ARG A 98 -34.52 -26.36 11.73
C ARG A 98 -33.57 -27.54 11.92
N GLY A 99 -32.37 -27.43 11.36
CA GLY A 99 -31.33 -28.45 11.47
C GLY A 99 -31.59 -29.77 10.70
N GLU A 100 -32.69 -29.88 9.94
CA GLU A 100 -33.01 -31.09 9.14
C GLU A 100 -31.83 -31.54 8.26
N ASN A 101 -31.04 -30.59 7.77
CA ASN A 101 -29.91 -30.81 6.89
C ASN A 101 -28.55 -30.45 7.53
N ALA A 102 -28.49 -30.28 8.86
CA ALA A 102 -27.28 -29.88 9.57
C ALA A 102 -26.15 -30.90 9.43
N HIS A 103 -26.47 -32.19 9.28
CA HIS A 103 -25.48 -33.26 9.07
C HIS A 103 -24.66 -33.10 7.79
N ARG A 104 -25.18 -32.37 6.78
CA ARG A 104 -24.46 -32.06 5.54
C ARG A 104 -23.57 -30.81 5.64
N TRP A 105 -23.71 -30.06 6.74
CA TRP A 105 -23.06 -28.77 6.98
C TRP A 105 -22.41 -28.76 8.38
N PRO A 106 -21.33 -29.53 8.60
CA PRO A 106 -20.69 -29.64 9.91
C PRO A 106 -19.89 -28.37 10.23
N TYR A 107 -20.59 -27.28 10.56
CA TYR A 107 -19.99 -25.95 10.79
C TYR A 107 -18.87 -26.01 11.82
N GLU A 108 -19.08 -26.68 12.95
CA GLU A 108 -18.07 -26.77 14.00
C GLU A 108 -16.75 -27.39 13.51
N THR A 109 -16.83 -28.46 12.71
CA THR A 109 -15.67 -29.16 12.13
C THR A 109 -14.92 -28.27 11.14
N ILE A 110 -15.64 -27.52 10.30
CA ILE A 110 -15.04 -26.60 9.32
C ILE A 110 -14.36 -25.42 10.05
N LEU A 111 -15.02 -24.87 11.07
CA LEU A 111 -14.51 -23.77 11.88
C LEU A 111 -13.26 -24.18 12.68
N ASP A 112 -13.21 -25.40 13.24
CA ASP A 112 -12.03 -25.90 13.97
C ASP A 112 -10.78 -26.02 13.09
N ARG A 113 -10.96 -26.13 11.77
CA ARG A 113 -9.86 -26.11 10.79
C ARG A 113 -9.49 -24.69 10.34
N GLY A 114 -10.17 -23.66 10.86
CA GLY A 114 -9.91 -22.26 10.55
C GLY A 114 -10.57 -21.77 9.26
N TYR A 115 -11.63 -22.43 8.79
CA TYR A 115 -12.39 -22.01 7.61
C TYR A 115 -13.74 -21.43 8.00
N ALA A 116 -14.16 -20.36 7.33
CA ALA A 116 -15.54 -19.89 7.37
C ALA A 116 -16.46 -20.73 6.46
N VAL A 117 -17.77 -20.62 6.70
CA VAL A 117 -18.79 -21.23 5.83
C VAL A 117 -19.74 -20.14 5.33
N ALA A 118 -19.95 -20.10 4.02
CA ALA A 118 -20.94 -19.25 3.39
C ALA A 118 -21.99 -20.11 2.67
N THR A 119 -23.27 -19.90 2.95
CA THR A 119 -24.35 -20.64 2.28
C THR A 119 -25.61 -19.82 2.11
N PHE A 120 -26.35 -20.12 1.05
CA PHE A 120 -27.67 -19.54 0.81
C PHE A 120 -28.63 -20.57 0.21
N TYR A 121 -29.92 -20.26 0.26
CA TYR A 121 -30.96 -21.16 -0.21
C TYR A 121 -31.13 -21.08 -1.72
N ARG A 122 -31.13 -22.22 -2.43
CA ARG A 122 -31.22 -22.23 -3.91
C ARG A 122 -32.45 -21.51 -4.47
N ASN A 123 -33.57 -21.53 -3.75
CA ASN A 123 -34.81 -20.92 -4.19
C ASN A 123 -34.78 -19.38 -4.11
N ASP A 124 -33.82 -18.78 -3.40
CA ASP A 124 -33.62 -17.31 -3.41
C ASP A 124 -33.21 -16.83 -4.81
N ILE A 125 -32.56 -17.71 -5.59
CA ILE A 125 -32.17 -17.46 -6.98
C ILE A 125 -33.26 -17.93 -7.93
N ASP A 126 -33.50 -19.23 -7.94
CA ASP A 126 -34.44 -19.86 -8.88
C ASP A 126 -35.01 -21.14 -8.24
N PRO A 127 -36.34 -21.26 -8.10
CA PRO A 127 -36.98 -22.43 -7.56
C PRO A 127 -36.73 -23.69 -8.38
N ASP A 128 -36.64 -24.82 -7.69
CA ASP A 128 -36.33 -26.10 -8.30
C ASP A 128 -37.58 -26.83 -8.84
N TRP A 129 -38.32 -26.14 -9.71
CA TRP A 129 -39.45 -26.67 -10.47
C TRP A 129 -39.70 -25.81 -11.71
N ASP A 130 -40.27 -26.40 -12.76
CA ASP A 130 -40.55 -25.68 -14.01
C ASP A 130 -41.89 -24.92 -13.91
N ASP A 131 -41.80 -23.61 -13.79
CA ASP A 131 -42.91 -22.68 -13.86
C ASP A 131 -42.90 -21.84 -15.16
N SER A 132 -42.11 -22.29 -16.14
CA SER A 132 -41.74 -21.52 -17.33
C SER A 132 -40.91 -20.26 -17.05
N PHE A 133 -40.06 -20.28 -16.01
CA PHE A 133 -39.17 -19.19 -15.58
C PHE A 133 -39.92 -17.88 -15.33
N THR A 134 -41.14 -17.98 -14.76
CA THR A 134 -41.93 -16.80 -14.42
C THR A 134 -41.60 -16.24 -13.04
N ASN A 135 -40.90 -17.04 -12.23
CA ASN A 135 -40.34 -16.68 -10.93
C ASN A 135 -38.80 -16.59 -11.00
N GLY A 136 -38.16 -16.38 -9.85
CA GLY A 136 -36.70 -16.36 -9.77
C GLY A 136 -36.06 -15.14 -10.43
N VAL A 137 -34.77 -15.28 -10.76
CA VAL A 137 -33.95 -14.20 -11.31
C VAL A 137 -34.07 -14.02 -12.83
N HIS A 138 -34.52 -15.02 -13.59
CA HIS A 138 -34.55 -14.94 -15.06
C HIS A 138 -35.35 -13.76 -15.61
N PRO A 139 -36.59 -13.46 -15.11
CA PRO A 139 -37.37 -12.33 -15.59
C PRO A 139 -36.69 -10.96 -15.46
N LEU A 140 -35.73 -10.83 -14.53
CA LEU A 140 -34.98 -9.59 -14.32
C LEU A 140 -34.11 -9.23 -15.54
N PHE A 141 -33.78 -10.21 -16.39
CA PHE A 141 -32.85 -10.05 -17.52
C PHE A 141 -33.50 -10.27 -18.88
N TYR A 142 -34.83 -10.40 -18.94
CA TYR A 142 -35.54 -10.56 -20.20
C TYR A 142 -35.52 -9.31 -21.06
N LYS A 143 -35.30 -9.51 -22.36
CA LYS A 143 -35.45 -8.44 -23.35
C LYS A 143 -36.92 -8.04 -23.43
N LYS A 144 -37.18 -6.81 -23.86
CA LYS A 144 -38.56 -6.33 -24.04
C LYS A 144 -39.37 -7.29 -24.95
N GLY A 145 -40.43 -7.87 -24.39
CA GLY A 145 -41.32 -8.81 -25.09
C GLY A 145 -40.92 -10.28 -24.96
N GLN A 146 -39.83 -10.59 -24.28
CA GLN A 146 -39.42 -11.96 -23.96
C GLN A 146 -40.14 -12.44 -22.69
N THR A 147 -40.64 -13.66 -22.71
CA THR A 147 -41.39 -14.28 -21.60
C THR A 147 -40.87 -15.67 -21.23
N TYR A 148 -39.79 -16.12 -21.87
CA TYR A 148 -39.16 -17.42 -21.66
C TYR A 148 -37.69 -17.35 -22.14
N PRO A 149 -36.73 -18.10 -21.56
CA PRO A 149 -35.35 -18.09 -22.02
C PRO A 149 -35.20 -18.64 -23.44
N GLU A 150 -34.38 -17.99 -24.25
CA GLU A 150 -34.04 -18.50 -25.58
C GLU A 150 -33.24 -19.82 -25.49
N MET A 151 -33.15 -20.56 -26.60
CA MET A 151 -32.54 -21.89 -26.61
C MET A 151 -31.09 -21.96 -26.09
N ASP A 152 -30.32 -20.88 -26.20
CA ASP A 152 -28.94 -20.78 -25.68
C ASP A 152 -28.80 -20.00 -24.37
N GLU A 153 -29.89 -19.47 -23.82
CA GLU A 153 -29.89 -18.78 -22.54
C GLU A 153 -29.90 -19.77 -21.37
N TRP A 154 -29.37 -19.32 -20.24
CA TRP A 154 -29.21 -20.09 -19.01
C TRP A 154 -30.49 -20.74 -18.45
N GLY A 155 -30.34 -21.97 -17.96
CA GLY A 155 -31.34 -22.65 -17.12
C GLY A 155 -31.07 -22.48 -15.63
N THR A 156 -31.82 -23.19 -14.78
CA THR A 156 -31.77 -23.08 -13.31
C THR A 156 -30.38 -23.38 -12.73
N ILE A 157 -29.65 -24.38 -13.23
CA ILE A 157 -28.29 -24.66 -12.74
C ILE A 157 -27.33 -23.51 -13.07
N GLY A 158 -27.49 -22.92 -14.26
CA GLY A 158 -26.75 -21.72 -14.68
C GLY A 158 -27.06 -20.52 -13.78
N ALA A 159 -28.33 -20.34 -13.40
CA ALA A 159 -28.76 -19.30 -12.48
C ALA A 159 -28.16 -19.48 -11.08
N TRP A 160 -28.21 -20.69 -10.54
CA TRP A 160 -27.58 -21.00 -9.24
C TRP A 160 -26.07 -20.73 -9.25
N ALA A 161 -25.36 -21.08 -10.33
CA ALA A 161 -23.92 -20.86 -10.45
C ALA A 161 -23.59 -19.36 -10.50
N TRP A 162 -24.37 -18.59 -11.25
CA TRP A 162 -24.29 -17.13 -11.25
C TRP A 162 -24.56 -16.54 -9.86
N GLY A 163 -25.53 -17.10 -9.12
CA GLY A 163 -25.81 -16.72 -7.73
C GLY A 163 -24.60 -16.93 -6.80
N MET A 164 -23.83 -18.01 -6.97
CA MET A 164 -22.58 -18.20 -6.23
C MET A 164 -21.54 -17.12 -6.54
N SER A 165 -21.40 -16.70 -7.79
CA SER A 165 -20.54 -15.57 -8.16
C SER A 165 -20.98 -14.25 -7.51
N ARG A 166 -22.30 -14.03 -7.37
CA ARG A 166 -22.85 -12.85 -6.67
C ARG A 166 -22.60 -12.91 -5.15
N ALA A 167 -22.66 -14.10 -4.56
CA ALA A 167 -22.26 -14.31 -3.17
C ALA A 167 -20.76 -14.04 -2.98
N LEU A 168 -19.91 -14.46 -3.92
CA LEU A 168 -18.48 -14.16 -3.89
C LEU A 168 -18.19 -12.66 -4.02
N ASP A 169 -18.98 -11.90 -4.80
CA ASP A 169 -18.88 -10.43 -4.86
C ASP A 169 -19.06 -9.78 -3.47
N TYR A 170 -19.91 -10.34 -2.59
CA TYR A 170 -20.05 -9.87 -1.21
C TYR A 170 -18.84 -10.27 -0.36
N LEU A 171 -18.37 -11.51 -0.47
CA LEU A 171 -17.25 -12.00 0.34
C LEU A 171 -15.96 -11.19 0.11
N GLU A 172 -15.75 -10.65 -1.10
CA GLU A 172 -14.65 -9.69 -1.39
C GLU A 172 -14.72 -8.39 -0.57
N THR A 173 -15.90 -8.06 -0.03
CA THR A 173 -16.12 -6.86 0.81
C THR A 173 -16.13 -7.16 2.29
N ASP A 174 -16.19 -8.44 2.70
CA ASP A 174 -16.24 -8.84 4.09
C ASP A 174 -14.82 -8.98 4.67
N ALA A 175 -14.44 -8.07 5.56
CA ALA A 175 -13.10 -8.02 6.14
C ALA A 175 -12.73 -9.27 6.99
N ASP A 176 -13.70 -10.12 7.34
CA ASP A 176 -13.43 -11.35 8.08
C ASP A 176 -13.14 -12.55 7.15
N ILE A 177 -13.27 -12.39 5.83
CA ILE A 177 -13.12 -13.46 4.84
C ILE A 177 -11.94 -13.19 3.92
N ASP A 178 -11.06 -14.17 3.76
CA ASP A 178 -10.07 -14.16 2.70
C ASP A 178 -10.73 -14.64 1.39
N ALA A 179 -11.28 -13.68 0.65
CA ALA A 179 -11.97 -13.93 -0.61
C ALA A 179 -11.07 -14.55 -1.70
N THR A 180 -9.75 -14.49 -1.56
CA THR A 180 -8.81 -15.14 -2.50
C THR A 180 -8.70 -16.65 -2.30
N ARG A 181 -9.27 -17.18 -1.21
CA ARG A 181 -9.22 -18.60 -0.82
C ARG A 181 -10.63 -19.14 -0.54
N VAL A 182 -11.56 -18.86 -1.45
CA VAL A 182 -12.93 -19.39 -1.38
C VAL A 182 -13.08 -20.67 -2.20
N VAL A 183 -13.59 -21.72 -1.57
CA VAL A 183 -13.90 -23.01 -2.19
C VAL A 183 -15.35 -23.01 -2.67
N SER A 184 -15.59 -23.34 -3.94
CA SER A 184 -16.94 -23.64 -4.45
C SER A 184 -17.28 -25.10 -4.11
N ILE A 185 -18.37 -25.35 -3.39
CA ILE A 185 -18.79 -26.71 -3.02
C ILE A 185 -20.28 -26.95 -3.28
N GLY A 186 -20.62 -28.15 -3.72
CA GLY A 186 -22.02 -28.58 -3.83
C GLY A 186 -22.20 -30.08 -3.95
N HIS A 187 -23.42 -30.53 -3.65
CA HIS A 187 -23.83 -31.94 -3.67
C HIS A 187 -25.00 -32.16 -4.65
N SER A 188 -25.00 -33.28 -5.38
CA SER A 188 -26.05 -33.64 -6.34
C SER A 188 -26.19 -32.58 -7.46
N ARG A 189 -27.40 -32.09 -7.74
CA ARG A 189 -27.64 -30.95 -8.65
C ARG A 189 -26.82 -29.70 -8.30
N LEU A 190 -26.51 -29.48 -7.02
CA LEU A 190 -25.68 -28.36 -6.58
C LEU A 190 -24.19 -28.66 -6.77
N GLY A 191 -23.79 -29.92 -6.90
CA GLY A 191 -22.46 -30.29 -7.38
C GLY A 191 -22.26 -29.91 -8.84
N LYS A 192 -23.29 -30.09 -9.69
CA LYS A 192 -23.30 -29.59 -11.08
C LYS A 192 -23.14 -28.06 -11.09
N THR A 193 -23.83 -27.38 -10.19
CA THR A 193 -23.70 -25.93 -9.98
C THR A 193 -22.29 -25.51 -9.56
N ALA A 194 -21.69 -26.19 -8.57
CA ALA A 194 -20.37 -25.85 -8.04
C ALA A 194 -19.27 -25.96 -9.12
N ILE A 195 -19.35 -27.02 -9.96
CA ILE A 195 -18.48 -27.19 -11.14
C ILE A 195 -18.64 -25.99 -12.08
N TRP A 196 -19.88 -25.64 -12.42
CA TRP A 196 -20.12 -24.57 -13.39
C TRP A 196 -19.74 -23.18 -12.86
N ALA A 197 -20.01 -22.90 -11.58
CA ALA A 197 -19.56 -21.68 -10.92
C ALA A 197 -18.03 -21.59 -10.93
N GLY A 198 -17.34 -22.67 -10.56
CA GLY A 198 -15.88 -22.73 -10.60
C GLY A 198 -15.31 -22.59 -12.00
N ALA A 199 -15.95 -23.17 -13.02
CA ALA A 199 -15.51 -23.06 -14.41
C ALA A 199 -15.69 -21.66 -14.99
N LEU A 200 -16.77 -20.94 -14.61
CA LEU A 200 -17.05 -19.59 -15.11
C LEU A 200 -16.32 -18.47 -14.35
N ASP A 201 -16.09 -18.66 -13.05
CA ASP A 201 -15.54 -17.64 -12.17
C ASP A 201 -14.20 -18.10 -11.60
N THR A 202 -13.12 -17.48 -12.11
CA THR A 202 -11.74 -17.85 -11.76
C THR A 202 -11.34 -17.44 -10.34
N ARG A 203 -12.17 -16.64 -9.65
CA ARG A 203 -11.91 -16.21 -8.26
C ARG A 203 -12.08 -17.35 -7.25
N PHE A 204 -12.89 -18.37 -7.55
CA PHE A 204 -12.95 -19.57 -6.71
C PHE A 204 -11.59 -20.27 -6.72
N ALA A 205 -10.96 -20.43 -5.56
CA ALA A 205 -9.61 -20.94 -5.44
C ALA A 205 -9.53 -22.47 -5.59
N MET A 206 -10.62 -23.17 -5.28
CA MET A 206 -10.77 -24.63 -5.40
C MET A 206 -12.24 -24.99 -5.63
N VAL A 207 -12.49 -26.15 -6.26
CA VAL A 207 -13.85 -26.65 -6.53
C VAL A 207 -14.03 -28.06 -5.96
N VAL A 208 -15.16 -28.28 -5.29
CA VAL A 208 -15.60 -29.58 -4.77
C VAL A 208 -16.97 -29.92 -5.35
N SER A 209 -17.05 -31.05 -6.04
CA SER A 209 -18.28 -31.62 -6.57
C SER A 209 -18.55 -32.97 -5.90
N ASN A 210 -19.66 -33.10 -5.17
CA ASN A 210 -20.07 -34.36 -4.55
C ASN A 210 -21.29 -34.95 -5.26
N ASP A 211 -21.21 -36.22 -5.66
CA ASP A 211 -22.28 -37.01 -6.31
C ASP A 211 -23.01 -36.25 -7.43
N SER A 212 -22.29 -35.55 -8.32
CA SER A 212 -22.92 -34.62 -9.25
C SER A 212 -23.46 -35.30 -10.51
N GLY A 213 -22.98 -36.49 -10.87
CA GLY A 213 -23.57 -37.35 -11.89
C GLY A 213 -23.76 -36.72 -13.26
N CYS A 214 -24.86 -37.06 -13.93
CA CYS A 214 -25.13 -36.69 -15.32
C CYS A 214 -25.31 -35.17 -15.50
N GLY A 215 -24.60 -34.55 -16.44
CA GLY A 215 -24.54 -33.09 -16.57
C GLY A 215 -23.74 -32.39 -15.47
N GLY A 216 -23.12 -33.16 -14.56
CA GLY A 216 -22.06 -32.75 -13.63
C GLY A 216 -20.76 -33.43 -14.03
N ALA A 217 -20.20 -34.26 -13.14
CA ALA A 217 -18.91 -34.90 -13.36
C ALA A 217 -18.98 -36.19 -14.20
N ALA A 218 -20.12 -36.87 -14.34
CA ALA A 218 -20.16 -38.17 -15.03
C ALA A 218 -20.12 -38.04 -16.56
N ILE A 219 -19.17 -38.74 -17.21
CA ILE A 219 -19.04 -38.77 -18.69
C ILE A 219 -20.40 -39.06 -19.34
N SER A 220 -20.93 -38.08 -20.07
CA SER A 220 -22.28 -38.13 -20.64
C SER A 220 -22.39 -39.21 -21.73
N ARG A 221 -21.30 -39.46 -22.48
CA ARG A 221 -21.27 -40.52 -23.50
C ARG A 221 -21.35 -41.95 -22.95
N ARG A 222 -21.16 -42.15 -21.64
CA ARG A 222 -21.37 -43.48 -21.02
C ARG A 222 -22.85 -43.84 -20.96
N ALA A 223 -23.72 -42.86 -20.76
CA ALA A 223 -25.17 -43.05 -20.61
C ALA A 223 -25.54 -44.17 -19.62
N VAL A 224 -24.86 -44.22 -18.46
CA VAL A 224 -25.10 -45.18 -17.37
C VAL A 224 -25.73 -44.44 -16.19
N GLY A 225 -26.71 -45.05 -15.51
CA GLY A 225 -27.45 -44.41 -14.42
C GLY A 225 -28.40 -43.34 -14.96
N GLU A 226 -28.23 -42.10 -14.52
CA GLU A 226 -28.93 -40.94 -15.07
C GLU A 226 -28.43 -40.59 -16.49
N THR A 227 -29.33 -40.45 -17.47
CA THR A 227 -28.98 -40.09 -18.87
C THR A 227 -29.49 -38.69 -19.23
N LEU A 228 -29.01 -38.12 -20.35
CA LEU A 228 -29.45 -36.78 -20.78
C LEU A 228 -30.95 -36.71 -21.03
N GLU A 229 -31.53 -37.76 -21.60
CA GLU A 229 -32.98 -37.82 -21.78
C GLU A 229 -33.72 -37.81 -20.44
N VAL A 230 -33.29 -38.65 -19.50
CA VAL A 230 -33.96 -38.78 -18.20
C VAL A 230 -33.92 -37.45 -17.46
N ILE A 231 -32.75 -36.81 -17.35
CA ILE A 231 -32.59 -35.56 -16.60
C ILE A 231 -33.32 -34.38 -17.28
N ASN A 232 -33.26 -34.26 -18.62
CA ASN A 232 -33.95 -33.19 -19.34
C ASN A 232 -35.48 -33.35 -19.36
N ASN A 233 -35.99 -34.56 -19.16
CA ASN A 233 -37.43 -34.81 -19.06
C ASN A 233 -37.94 -34.66 -17.62
N ALA A 234 -37.17 -35.14 -16.63
CA ALA A 234 -37.53 -35.01 -15.22
C ALA A 234 -37.39 -33.56 -14.73
N PHE A 235 -36.42 -32.82 -15.26
CA PHE A 235 -36.10 -31.45 -14.86
C PHE A 235 -35.88 -30.56 -16.11
N PRO A 236 -36.96 -30.24 -16.85
CA PRO A 236 -36.88 -29.53 -18.12
C PRO A 236 -36.32 -28.10 -18.05
N HIS A 237 -36.22 -27.52 -16.85
CA HIS A 237 -35.72 -26.18 -16.54
C HIS A 237 -34.23 -26.13 -16.16
N TRP A 238 -33.58 -27.26 -15.85
CA TRP A 238 -32.22 -27.26 -15.31
C TRP A 238 -31.15 -26.76 -16.30
N PHE A 239 -31.28 -27.08 -17.58
CA PHE A 239 -30.30 -26.80 -18.63
C PHE A 239 -30.89 -25.94 -19.75
N CYS A 240 -30.03 -25.36 -20.60
CA CYS A 240 -30.51 -24.56 -21.73
C CYS A 240 -31.24 -25.43 -22.78
N GLY A 241 -32.18 -24.84 -23.52
CA GLY A 241 -33.01 -25.55 -24.48
C GLY A 241 -32.23 -26.32 -25.56
N ASN A 242 -31.07 -25.79 -25.98
CA ASN A 242 -30.18 -26.45 -26.93
C ASN A 242 -29.63 -27.79 -26.44
N PHE A 243 -29.53 -28.00 -25.13
CA PHE A 243 -28.99 -29.23 -24.58
C PHE A 243 -29.92 -30.44 -24.79
N LYS A 244 -31.23 -30.20 -24.90
CA LYS A 244 -32.25 -31.24 -25.17
C LYS A 244 -32.08 -31.91 -26.54
N LYS A 245 -31.35 -31.28 -27.48
CA LYS A 245 -31.03 -31.85 -28.80
C LYS A 245 -30.16 -33.11 -28.72
N TYR A 246 -29.51 -33.35 -27.59
CA TYR A 246 -28.60 -34.48 -27.37
C TYR A 246 -29.22 -35.63 -26.58
N ASN A 247 -30.52 -35.58 -26.25
CA ASN A 247 -31.24 -36.69 -25.63
C ASN A 247 -31.17 -37.94 -26.51
N ARG A 248 -30.71 -39.08 -25.96
CA ARG A 248 -30.43 -40.34 -26.70
C ARG A 248 -29.40 -40.20 -27.83
N ASN A 249 -28.63 -39.12 -27.83
CA ASN A 249 -27.64 -38.81 -28.85
C ASN A 249 -26.37 -38.19 -28.22
N GLU A 250 -26.01 -38.69 -27.04
CA GLU A 250 -24.90 -38.23 -26.22
C GLU A 250 -23.56 -38.29 -26.98
N SER A 251 -23.39 -39.28 -27.85
CA SER A 251 -22.21 -39.42 -28.71
C SER A 251 -21.96 -38.23 -29.63
N SER A 252 -23.01 -37.47 -29.98
CA SER A 252 -22.90 -36.28 -30.84
C SER A 252 -22.62 -34.97 -30.10
N LEU A 253 -22.51 -35.00 -28.76
CA LEU A 253 -22.08 -33.83 -28.00
C LEU A 253 -20.74 -33.32 -28.53
N PRO A 254 -20.55 -32.00 -28.68
CA PRO A 254 -19.27 -31.44 -29.12
C PRO A 254 -18.20 -31.43 -28.01
N PHE A 255 -18.54 -31.83 -26.79
CA PHE A 255 -17.67 -31.93 -25.61
C PHE A 255 -18.10 -33.12 -24.72
N ASP A 256 -17.35 -33.45 -23.66
CA ASP A 256 -17.79 -34.27 -22.53
C ASP A 256 -17.47 -33.66 -21.16
N GLN A 257 -17.86 -34.33 -20.08
CA GLN A 257 -17.67 -33.80 -18.72
C GLN A 257 -16.20 -33.69 -18.28
N HIS A 258 -15.28 -34.50 -18.81
CA HIS A 258 -13.85 -34.27 -18.55
C HIS A 258 -13.36 -32.91 -19.10
N GLU A 259 -13.93 -32.44 -20.21
CA GLU A 259 -13.63 -31.10 -20.75
C GLU A 259 -14.23 -30.01 -19.86
N LEU A 260 -15.44 -30.22 -19.30
CA LEU A 260 -16.03 -29.31 -18.32
C LEU A 260 -15.14 -29.20 -17.06
N LEU A 261 -14.72 -30.34 -16.50
CA LEU A 261 -13.84 -30.38 -15.34
C LEU A 261 -12.48 -29.72 -15.64
N ALA A 262 -11.96 -29.89 -16.86
CA ALA A 262 -10.70 -29.28 -17.29
C ALA A 262 -10.74 -27.73 -17.31
N LEU A 263 -11.92 -27.10 -17.41
CA LEU A 263 -12.05 -25.63 -17.33
C LEU A 263 -11.66 -25.06 -15.96
N ILE A 264 -11.56 -25.90 -14.93
CA ILE A 264 -11.16 -25.49 -13.58
C ILE A 264 -9.64 -25.35 -13.46
N ALA A 265 -8.87 -25.98 -14.37
CA ALA A 265 -7.42 -25.92 -14.36
C ALA A 265 -6.87 -24.48 -14.40
N PRO A 266 -5.76 -24.17 -13.71
CA PRO A 266 -4.90 -25.06 -12.92
C PRO A 266 -5.32 -25.23 -11.43
N ARG A 267 -6.54 -24.80 -11.07
CA ARG A 267 -7.00 -24.76 -9.67
C ARG A 267 -7.41 -26.15 -9.17
N PRO A 268 -7.19 -26.48 -7.89
CA PRO A 268 -7.54 -27.78 -7.33
C PRO A 268 -9.02 -28.13 -7.55
N LEU A 269 -9.26 -29.39 -7.91
CA LEU A 269 -10.58 -29.96 -8.15
C LEU A 269 -10.73 -31.27 -7.36
N CYS A 270 -11.79 -31.37 -6.59
CA CYS A 270 -12.22 -32.62 -5.96
C CYS A 270 -13.55 -33.08 -6.59
N VAL A 271 -13.52 -34.24 -7.22
CA VAL A 271 -14.72 -34.97 -7.64
C VAL A 271 -14.94 -36.09 -6.62
N ALA A 272 -16.06 -36.04 -5.94
CA ALA A 272 -16.43 -36.99 -4.91
C ALA A 272 -17.67 -37.78 -5.30
N SER A 273 -17.67 -39.07 -4.99
CA SER A 273 -18.78 -39.99 -5.27
C SER A 273 -19.05 -40.93 -4.10
N ALA A 274 -20.20 -41.60 -4.11
CA ALA A 274 -20.51 -42.71 -3.22
C ALA A 274 -20.61 -44.04 -3.99
N ASP A 275 -20.04 -45.13 -3.46
CA ASP A 275 -19.92 -46.41 -4.18
C ASP A 275 -21.25 -47.14 -4.45
N GLN A 276 -22.32 -46.85 -3.70
CA GLN A 276 -23.67 -47.39 -3.93
C GLN A 276 -24.56 -46.42 -4.72
N ASP A 277 -24.12 -45.20 -5.00
CA ASP A 277 -24.86 -44.25 -5.82
C ASP A 277 -24.66 -44.53 -7.32
N LEU A 278 -25.15 -45.68 -7.76
CA LEU A 278 -25.06 -46.09 -9.16
C LEU A 278 -25.84 -45.17 -10.11
N TRP A 279 -26.71 -44.29 -9.58
CA TRP A 279 -27.45 -43.31 -10.37
C TRP A 279 -26.54 -42.16 -10.85
N ALA A 280 -25.57 -41.73 -10.03
CA ALA A 280 -24.58 -40.72 -10.41
C ALA A 280 -23.41 -41.27 -11.27
N ASP A 281 -23.34 -42.59 -11.52
CA ASP A 281 -22.24 -43.24 -12.25
C ASP A 281 -20.84 -42.90 -11.69
N PRO A 282 -20.48 -43.38 -10.48
CA PRO A 282 -19.17 -43.12 -9.86
C PRO A 282 -17.99 -43.51 -10.76
N ALA A 283 -18.16 -44.57 -11.56
CA ALA A 283 -17.16 -44.98 -12.55
C ALA A 283 -16.99 -43.94 -13.67
N GLY A 284 -18.07 -43.28 -14.09
CA GLY A 284 -18.05 -42.17 -15.04
C GLY A 284 -17.48 -40.88 -14.46
N GLU A 285 -17.78 -40.55 -13.21
CA GLU A 285 -17.19 -39.41 -12.50
C GLU A 285 -15.69 -39.58 -12.31
N LYS A 286 -15.25 -40.78 -11.90
CA LYS A 286 -13.84 -41.15 -11.82
C LYS A 286 -13.12 -40.99 -13.16
N LEU A 287 -13.71 -41.55 -14.22
CA LEU A 287 -13.12 -41.46 -15.55
C LEU A 287 -13.01 -40.00 -16.02
N ALA A 288 -14.01 -39.17 -15.74
CA ALA A 288 -13.95 -37.76 -16.08
C ALA A 288 -12.83 -37.03 -15.35
N ALA A 289 -12.66 -37.30 -14.05
CA ALA A 289 -11.58 -36.74 -13.25
C ALA A 289 -10.20 -37.19 -13.77
N GLU A 290 -10.03 -38.47 -14.09
CA GLU A 290 -8.78 -39.02 -14.64
C GLU A 290 -8.41 -38.44 -16.01
N GLU A 291 -9.40 -38.20 -16.88
CA GLU A 291 -9.20 -37.56 -18.19
C GLU A 291 -8.94 -36.05 -18.06
N ALA A 292 -9.65 -35.36 -17.16
CA ALA A 292 -9.40 -33.95 -16.86
C ALA A 292 -7.99 -33.74 -16.29
N ALA A 293 -7.51 -34.68 -15.46
CA ALA A 293 -6.16 -34.64 -14.90
C ALA A 293 -5.07 -34.61 -15.98
N LYS A 294 -5.32 -35.13 -17.19
CA LYS A 294 -4.38 -35.02 -18.32
C LYS A 294 -4.22 -33.59 -18.81
N VAL A 295 -5.27 -32.77 -18.74
CA VAL A 295 -5.18 -31.33 -19.03
C VAL A 295 -4.40 -30.61 -17.94
N TYR A 296 -4.59 -30.99 -16.67
CA TYR A 296 -3.78 -30.47 -15.58
C TYR A 296 -2.29 -30.83 -15.74
N GLU A 297 -1.98 -32.09 -16.10
CA GLU A 297 -0.63 -32.52 -16.42
C GLU A 297 -0.04 -31.76 -17.62
N PHE A 298 -0.85 -31.53 -18.66
CA PHE A 298 -0.47 -30.73 -19.82
C PHE A 298 -0.16 -29.28 -19.43
N LEU A 299 -0.93 -28.70 -18.50
CA LEU A 299 -0.71 -27.38 -17.88
C LEU A 299 0.29 -27.42 -16.71
N GLY A 300 1.16 -28.42 -16.71
CA GLY A 300 2.23 -28.62 -15.74
C GLY A 300 1.85 -28.63 -14.25
N CYS A 301 0.60 -28.96 -13.94
CA CYS A 301 0.16 -29.23 -12.57
C CYS A 301 0.51 -30.66 -12.15
N GLN A 302 0.63 -30.89 -10.84
CA GLN A 302 0.66 -32.24 -10.30
C GLN A 302 -0.70 -32.91 -10.53
N LYS A 303 -0.70 -34.18 -10.96
CA LYS A 303 -1.92 -34.95 -11.23
C LYS A 303 -2.87 -34.98 -10.02
N ASP A 304 -2.30 -34.99 -8.83
CA ASP A 304 -3.03 -34.99 -7.56
C ASP A 304 -3.75 -33.68 -7.25
N LYS A 305 -3.68 -32.65 -8.11
CA LYS A 305 -4.59 -31.48 -8.04
C LYS A 305 -6.01 -31.82 -8.49
N VAL A 306 -6.21 -32.88 -9.28
CA VAL A 306 -7.53 -33.44 -9.59
C VAL A 306 -7.71 -34.72 -8.79
N ASN A 307 -8.58 -34.65 -7.79
CA ASN A 307 -8.80 -35.73 -6.84
C ASN A 307 -10.12 -36.41 -7.13
N TYR A 308 -10.11 -37.73 -7.07
CA TYR A 308 -11.31 -38.55 -7.05
C TYR A 308 -11.46 -39.21 -5.69
N HIS A 309 -12.46 -38.74 -4.92
CA HIS A 309 -12.83 -39.27 -3.62
C HIS A 309 -14.02 -40.22 -3.78
N VAL A 310 -13.97 -41.40 -3.19
CA VAL A 310 -15.12 -42.31 -3.18
C VAL A 310 -15.37 -42.85 -1.78
N ARG A 311 -16.57 -42.62 -1.27
CA ARG A 311 -17.00 -43.07 0.05
C ARG A 311 -17.91 -44.32 -0.07
N PRO A 312 -17.82 -45.28 0.86
CA PRO A 312 -18.83 -46.32 1.00
C PRO A 312 -20.21 -45.76 1.37
N GLY A 313 -21.26 -46.10 0.63
CA GLY A 313 -22.66 -45.77 0.97
C GLY A 313 -23.46 -45.13 -0.16
N ASP A 314 -24.55 -44.46 0.20
CA ASP A 314 -25.55 -43.89 -0.71
C ASP A 314 -25.28 -42.41 -1.08
N HIS A 315 -26.20 -41.83 -1.86
CA HIS A 315 -26.19 -40.46 -2.40
C HIS A 315 -26.30 -39.42 -1.28
N ASN A 316 -25.16 -39.04 -0.69
CA ASN A 316 -25.09 -38.17 0.46
C ASN A 316 -23.70 -37.51 0.62
N ILE A 317 -23.64 -36.45 1.43
CA ILE A 317 -22.40 -35.83 1.89
C ILE A 317 -22.34 -35.97 3.41
N LEU A 318 -21.31 -36.65 3.90
CA LEU A 318 -21.11 -36.97 5.32
C LEU A 318 -19.88 -36.23 5.87
N GLU A 319 -19.74 -36.23 7.19
CA GLU A 319 -18.55 -35.66 7.84
C GLU A 319 -17.24 -36.29 7.36
N TYR A 320 -17.25 -37.59 7.01
CA TYR A 320 -16.11 -38.26 6.40
C TYR A 320 -15.65 -37.58 5.10
N ASP A 321 -16.60 -37.14 4.27
CA ASP A 321 -16.30 -36.45 3.01
C ASP A 321 -15.74 -35.05 3.29
N TRP A 322 -16.32 -34.34 4.28
CA TRP A 322 -15.82 -33.05 4.73
C TRP A 322 -14.38 -33.09 5.23
N GLN A 323 -13.98 -34.13 5.98
CA GLN A 323 -12.59 -34.29 6.40
C GLN A 323 -11.64 -34.34 5.20
N TYR A 324 -12.01 -35.08 4.15
CA TYR A 324 -11.23 -35.13 2.91
C TYR A 324 -11.16 -33.78 2.19
N TYR A 325 -12.28 -33.05 2.14
CA TYR A 325 -12.33 -31.71 1.52
C TYR A 325 -11.48 -30.70 2.29
N LEU A 326 -11.49 -30.78 3.62
CA LEU A 326 -10.68 -29.94 4.49
C LEU A 326 -9.20 -30.27 4.32
N ASP A 327 -8.79 -31.55 4.35
CA ASP A 327 -7.40 -31.96 4.10
C ASP A 327 -6.87 -31.43 2.76
N MET A 328 -7.70 -31.45 1.72
CA MET A 328 -7.35 -30.85 0.43
C MET A 328 -7.25 -29.33 0.50
N ALA A 329 -8.21 -28.66 1.14
CA ALA A 329 -8.18 -27.22 1.32
C ALA A 329 -6.94 -26.80 2.12
N ASP A 330 -6.54 -27.55 3.14
CA ASP A 330 -5.33 -27.28 3.92
C ASP A 330 -4.07 -27.41 3.07
N LYS A 331 -4.03 -28.44 2.21
CA LYS A 331 -2.89 -28.69 1.31
C LYS A 331 -2.73 -27.58 0.26
N TYR A 332 -3.82 -27.09 -0.31
CA TYR A 332 -3.76 -26.19 -1.47
C TYR A 332 -4.10 -24.73 -1.14
N LEU A 333 -4.80 -24.47 -0.04
CA LEU A 333 -5.26 -23.16 0.41
C LEU A 333 -4.81 -22.85 1.84
N GLY A 334 -3.93 -23.66 2.43
CA GLY A 334 -3.41 -23.46 3.78
C GLY A 334 -2.88 -22.04 3.97
N SER A 335 -3.23 -21.41 5.08
CA SER A 335 -2.75 -20.07 5.38
C SER A 335 -1.23 -20.08 5.55
N PRO A 336 -0.50 -19.11 4.95
CA PRO A 336 0.91 -18.96 5.23
C PRO A 336 1.10 -18.73 6.74
N LYS A 337 2.07 -19.44 7.32
CA LYS A 337 2.48 -19.25 8.71
C LYS A 337 3.64 -18.28 8.75
N GLU A 338 3.70 -17.44 9.79
CA GLU A 338 4.95 -16.75 10.11
C GLU A 338 5.97 -17.80 10.55
N ILE A 339 7.14 -17.81 9.91
CA ILE A 339 8.21 -18.75 10.19
C ILE A 339 9.51 -18.03 10.55
N THR A 340 10.36 -18.69 11.32
CA THR A 340 11.70 -18.18 11.68
C THR A 340 12.68 -19.32 11.97
N SER A 341 13.91 -18.98 12.37
CA SER A 341 14.90 -19.95 12.84
C SER A 341 14.78 -20.21 14.34
N ALA A 342 14.89 -21.47 14.75
CA ALA A 342 14.81 -21.85 16.14
C ALA A 342 15.98 -21.26 16.97
N GLY A 343 15.72 -20.97 18.25
CA GLY A 343 16.76 -20.56 19.20
C GLY A 343 17.18 -19.09 19.12
N ILE A 344 16.44 -18.24 18.40
CA ILE A 344 16.64 -16.79 18.44
C ILE A 344 16.07 -16.24 19.76
N ALA A 345 16.86 -15.44 20.47
CA ALA A 345 16.42 -14.81 21.71
C ALA A 345 15.32 -13.76 21.44
N PRO A 346 14.31 -13.60 22.33
CA PRO A 346 13.22 -12.64 22.14
C PRO A 346 13.66 -11.18 21.97
N ASP A 347 14.81 -10.79 22.54
CA ASP A 347 15.38 -9.44 22.49
C ASP A 347 16.57 -9.31 21.53
N ALA A 348 16.76 -10.31 20.65
CA ALA A 348 17.87 -10.33 19.71
C ALA A 348 17.79 -9.15 18.73
N LYS A 349 18.96 -8.54 18.47
CA LYS A 349 19.13 -7.39 17.58
C LYS A 349 20.04 -7.78 16.43
N ASN A 350 19.82 -7.17 15.26
CA ASN A 350 20.66 -7.36 14.09
C ASN A 350 20.81 -8.85 13.72
N VAL A 351 19.69 -9.56 13.62
CA VAL A 351 19.67 -10.98 13.29
C VAL A 351 19.52 -11.13 11.79
N TRP A 352 20.37 -11.97 11.19
CA TRP A 352 20.30 -12.30 9.78
C TRP A 352 19.94 -13.77 9.63
N ILE A 353 18.95 -14.07 8.78
CA ILE A 353 18.41 -15.42 8.63
C ILE A 353 18.38 -15.75 7.14
N ASP A 354 19.02 -16.85 6.76
CA ASP A 354 18.85 -17.42 5.42
C ASP A 354 17.62 -18.34 5.44
N PHE A 355 16.74 -18.22 4.46
CA PHE A 355 15.67 -19.16 4.16
C PHE A 355 15.88 -19.75 2.76
N SER A 356 15.48 -21.00 2.57
CA SER A 356 15.55 -21.70 1.29
C SER A 356 14.38 -22.65 1.11
N ARG A 357 13.78 -22.65 -0.08
CA ARG A 357 12.76 -23.60 -0.49
C ARG A 357 13.09 -24.16 -1.85
N ASP A 358 13.28 -25.47 -1.89
CA ASP A 358 13.41 -26.23 -3.13
C ASP A 358 12.07 -26.85 -3.49
N PHE A 359 11.73 -26.81 -4.77
CA PHE A 359 10.49 -27.39 -5.30
C PHE A 359 10.66 -27.66 -6.80
N ALA A 360 9.74 -28.44 -7.36
CA ALA A 360 9.72 -28.71 -8.80
C ALA A 360 8.42 -28.19 -9.41
N LEU A 361 8.54 -27.65 -10.62
CA LEU A 361 7.43 -27.25 -11.47
C LEU A 361 7.48 -28.08 -12.74
N ASN A 362 6.35 -28.60 -13.23
CA ASN A 362 6.37 -29.24 -14.55
C ASN A 362 6.47 -28.15 -15.65
N GLU A 363 5.74 -27.04 -15.47
CA GLU A 363 5.87 -25.83 -16.29
C GLU A 363 5.79 -24.57 -15.44
N VAL A 364 6.25 -23.44 -15.97
CA VAL A 364 6.19 -22.15 -15.27
C VAL A 364 4.87 -21.46 -15.62
N PRO A 365 4.01 -21.14 -14.64
CA PRO A 365 2.80 -20.35 -14.89
C PRO A 365 3.15 -18.99 -15.51
N GLN A 366 2.21 -18.41 -16.27
CA GLN A 366 2.41 -17.09 -16.90
C GLN A 366 2.71 -15.98 -15.89
N SER A 367 2.13 -16.08 -14.69
CA SER A 367 2.39 -15.17 -13.57
C SER A 367 2.37 -15.95 -12.26
N VAL A 368 3.30 -15.62 -11.37
CA VAL A 368 3.44 -16.19 -10.02
C VAL A 368 3.61 -15.05 -9.04
N PRO A 369 2.52 -14.33 -8.69
CA PRO A 369 2.59 -13.28 -7.68
C PRO A 369 2.86 -13.92 -6.31
N ALA A 370 3.98 -13.56 -5.70
CA ALA A 370 4.34 -13.96 -4.35
C ALA A 370 4.16 -12.77 -3.41
N LYS A 371 3.36 -12.95 -2.34
CA LYS A 371 3.28 -12.01 -1.21
C LYS A 371 4.41 -12.33 -0.24
N ILE A 372 5.18 -11.31 0.15
CA ILE A 372 6.36 -11.46 1.00
C ILE A 372 6.31 -10.43 2.11
N ALA A 373 6.31 -10.86 3.36
CA ALA A 373 6.39 -9.97 4.52
C ALA A 373 7.52 -10.42 5.45
N VAL A 374 8.28 -9.45 5.94
CA VAL A 374 9.33 -9.66 6.94
C VAL A 374 9.34 -8.50 7.92
N ASP A 375 9.83 -8.77 9.13
CA ASP A 375 10.47 -7.74 9.94
C ASP A 375 12.01 -7.98 9.89
N SER A 376 12.86 -7.15 9.29
CA SER A 376 12.60 -5.76 8.83
C SER A 376 12.88 -5.56 7.34
N LYS A 377 13.88 -6.25 6.78
CA LYS A 377 14.31 -6.14 5.38
C LYS A 377 14.65 -7.52 4.81
N TYR A 378 14.56 -7.70 3.50
CA TYR A 378 14.98 -8.95 2.85
C TYR A 378 15.68 -8.79 1.51
N TRP A 379 16.39 -9.82 1.07
CA TRP A 379 16.87 -9.96 -0.30
C TRP A 379 16.39 -11.30 -0.85
N LEU A 380 15.92 -11.30 -2.10
CA LEU A 380 15.32 -12.48 -2.73
C LEU A 380 16.11 -12.91 -3.95
N TRP A 381 16.42 -14.20 -4.00
CA TRP A 381 16.98 -14.86 -5.18
C TRP A 381 16.10 -16.04 -5.58
N VAL A 382 15.88 -16.18 -6.88
CA VAL A 382 15.24 -17.35 -7.46
C VAL A 382 16.21 -17.95 -8.48
N ASN A 383 16.54 -19.22 -8.32
CA ASN A 383 17.53 -19.93 -9.15
C ASN A 383 18.90 -19.21 -9.24
N GLY A 384 19.30 -18.54 -8.16
CA GLY A 384 20.55 -17.78 -8.08
C GLY A 384 20.51 -16.38 -8.72
N LYS A 385 19.43 -16.00 -9.38
CA LYS A 385 19.23 -14.64 -9.91
C LYS A 385 18.59 -13.76 -8.85
N ALA A 386 19.17 -12.58 -8.60
CA ALA A 386 18.58 -11.58 -7.71
C ALA A 386 17.27 -11.07 -8.32
N VAL A 387 16.20 -11.16 -7.52
CA VAL A 387 14.84 -10.72 -7.89
C VAL A 387 14.51 -9.41 -7.20
N VAL A 388 14.79 -9.33 -5.89
CA VAL A 388 14.62 -8.13 -5.08
C VAL A 388 15.93 -7.84 -4.36
N PHE A 389 16.45 -6.63 -4.58
CA PHE A 389 17.60 -6.11 -3.84
C PHE A 389 17.08 -5.14 -2.78
N GLU A 390 17.01 -5.61 -1.53
CA GLU A 390 16.38 -4.94 -0.39
C GLU A 390 14.85 -4.73 -0.56
N GLY A 391 14.06 -5.73 -0.19
CA GLY A 391 12.61 -5.64 -0.05
C GLY A 391 12.19 -5.41 1.41
N GLY A 392 10.89 -5.22 1.60
CA GLY A 392 10.28 -4.87 2.88
C GLY A 392 10.37 -3.38 3.17
N LEU A 393 9.25 -2.77 3.52
CA LEU A 393 9.22 -1.42 4.06
C LEU A 393 9.56 -1.45 5.55
N LYS A 394 10.17 -0.37 6.06
CA LYS A 394 10.23 -0.19 7.52
C LYS A 394 8.82 -0.29 8.10
N ARG A 395 8.65 -1.20 9.06
CA ARG A 395 7.37 -1.49 9.71
C ARG A 395 6.74 -0.26 10.38
N GLY A 396 5.45 -0.08 10.13
CA GLY A 396 4.59 0.91 10.80
C GLY A 396 3.46 1.52 9.96
N PRO A 397 2.69 0.80 9.10
CA PRO A 397 1.46 1.36 8.52
C PRO A 397 0.46 1.83 9.59
N ALA A 398 0.40 1.09 10.69
CA ALA A 398 -0.26 1.42 11.94
C ALA A 398 0.61 0.91 13.10
N PRO A 399 0.31 1.24 14.37
CA PRO A 399 1.14 0.85 15.52
C PRO A 399 1.38 -0.66 15.67
N ASP A 400 0.53 -1.51 15.12
CA ASP A 400 0.55 -2.97 15.24
C ASP A 400 0.49 -3.70 13.90
N ALA A 401 0.54 -2.97 12.77
CA ALA A 401 0.43 -3.54 11.43
C ALA A 401 1.79 -3.56 10.69
N SER A 402 1.85 -4.30 9.58
CA SER A 402 3.03 -4.44 8.71
C SER A 402 2.69 -4.28 7.23
N TYR A 403 3.71 -4.07 6.41
CA TYR A 403 3.57 -4.11 4.96
C TYR A 403 4.00 -5.48 4.40
N TYR A 404 3.40 -5.90 3.29
CA TYR A 404 3.89 -7.00 2.45
C TYR A 404 4.18 -6.53 1.02
N ASP A 405 5.23 -7.06 0.42
CA ASP A 405 5.58 -6.84 -0.98
C ASP A 405 4.86 -7.88 -1.85
N VAL A 406 4.49 -7.51 -3.09
CA VAL A 406 4.04 -8.44 -4.13
C VAL A 406 5.08 -8.48 -5.25
N VAL A 407 5.58 -9.66 -5.58
CA VAL A 407 6.63 -9.85 -6.59
C VAL A 407 6.24 -10.99 -7.52
N ASP A 408 6.19 -10.72 -8.83
CA ASP A 408 5.97 -11.79 -9.82
C ASP A 408 7.26 -12.60 -10.03
N LEU A 409 7.22 -13.88 -9.65
CA LEU A 409 8.34 -14.79 -9.75
C LEU A 409 8.42 -15.54 -11.09
N ALA A 410 7.37 -15.52 -11.92
CA ALA A 410 7.32 -16.26 -13.18
C ALA A 410 8.56 -16.02 -14.07
N PRO A 411 9.08 -14.78 -14.24
CA PRO A 411 10.25 -14.53 -15.09
C PRO A 411 11.57 -15.14 -14.59
N TYR A 412 11.60 -15.70 -13.38
CA TYR A 412 12.80 -16.21 -12.72
C TYR A 412 12.73 -17.74 -12.47
N LEU A 413 11.58 -18.35 -12.72
CA LEU A 413 11.33 -19.77 -12.57
C LEU A 413 11.64 -20.52 -13.87
N LYS A 414 11.78 -21.84 -13.77
CA LYS A 414 11.97 -22.76 -14.90
C LYS A 414 11.20 -24.06 -14.68
N ALA A 415 10.92 -24.79 -15.75
CA ALA A 415 10.47 -26.17 -15.62
C ALA A 415 11.55 -27.02 -14.93
N GLY A 416 11.12 -28.01 -14.15
CA GLY A 416 11.96 -28.82 -13.27
C GLY A 416 12.23 -28.16 -11.92
N ASN A 417 13.43 -28.39 -11.39
CA ASN A 417 13.80 -27.96 -10.04
C ASN A 417 14.07 -26.46 -9.97
N ASN A 418 13.46 -25.81 -8.98
CA ASN A 418 13.64 -24.42 -8.64
C ASN A 418 14.06 -24.28 -7.18
N THR A 419 14.79 -23.21 -6.89
CA THR A 419 15.15 -22.82 -5.53
C THR A 419 14.80 -21.36 -5.32
N ILE A 420 14.04 -21.06 -4.27
CA ILE A 420 13.86 -19.72 -3.72
C ILE A 420 14.80 -19.58 -2.52
N LYS A 421 15.57 -18.49 -2.47
CA LYS A 421 16.37 -18.10 -1.29
C LYS A 421 16.01 -16.70 -0.85
N VAL A 422 15.87 -16.53 0.46
CA VAL A 422 15.64 -15.23 1.09
C VAL A 422 16.70 -15.00 2.15
N LEU A 423 17.30 -13.82 2.17
CA LEU A 423 18.11 -13.35 3.29
C LEU A 423 17.27 -12.30 4.03
N GLN A 424 16.85 -12.60 5.25
CA GLN A 424 16.18 -11.63 6.12
C GLN A 424 17.21 -10.90 6.98
N TRP A 425 17.03 -9.59 7.13
CA TRP A 425 17.66 -8.79 8.16
C TRP A 425 16.58 -8.26 9.12
N TYR A 426 16.59 -8.77 10.35
CA TYR A 426 15.75 -8.30 11.44
C TYR A 426 16.54 -7.30 12.30
N PHE A 427 16.06 -6.06 12.38
CA PHE A 427 16.72 -5.02 13.17
C PHE A 427 16.65 -5.33 14.67
N GLY A 428 15.47 -5.73 15.16
CA GLY A 428 15.20 -5.95 16.59
C GLY A 428 15.33 -4.70 17.46
N LYS A 429 15.29 -3.51 16.85
CA LYS A 429 15.45 -2.22 17.51
C LYS A 429 14.33 -1.28 17.10
N GLU A 430 13.83 -0.53 18.06
CA GLU A 430 12.99 0.64 17.81
C GLU A 430 13.82 1.79 17.21
N GLY A 431 13.14 2.70 16.53
CA GLY A 431 13.72 3.96 16.07
C GLY A 431 12.66 4.99 15.66
N PHE A 432 13.11 6.12 15.12
CA PHE A 432 12.25 7.24 14.70
C PHE A 432 11.59 7.00 13.33
N SER A 433 11.80 5.83 12.74
CA SER A 433 11.28 5.43 11.42
C SER A 433 10.82 3.99 11.33
N HIS A 434 10.78 3.29 12.45
CA HIS A 434 10.46 1.86 12.49
C HIS A 434 9.97 1.48 13.88
N LYS A 435 8.90 0.69 13.91
CA LYS A 435 8.41 0.02 15.12
C LYS A 435 8.57 -1.48 14.98
N SER A 436 9.42 -2.07 15.82
CA SER A 436 9.70 -3.50 15.77
C SER A 436 8.44 -4.32 16.12
N SER A 437 8.28 -5.46 15.45
CA SER A 437 7.27 -6.48 15.80
C SER A 437 7.64 -7.26 17.07
N GLY A 438 8.87 -7.12 17.56
CA GLY A 438 9.38 -7.78 18.75
C GLY A 438 10.00 -9.16 18.49
N ALA A 439 9.83 -9.76 17.30
CA ALA A 439 10.50 -10.99 16.91
C ALA A 439 10.75 -11.05 15.39
N PRO A 440 11.78 -11.78 14.91
CA PRO A 440 11.95 -12.00 13.48
C PRO A 440 10.86 -12.94 12.96
N ALA A 441 10.09 -12.47 11.99
CA ALA A 441 9.08 -13.24 11.29
C ALA A 441 9.28 -13.11 9.78
N PHE A 442 9.12 -14.21 9.06
CA PHE A 442 9.07 -14.28 7.60
C PHE A 442 7.77 -14.94 7.17
N LEU A 443 7.07 -14.32 6.24
CA LEU A 443 5.87 -14.82 5.63
C LEU A 443 6.00 -14.77 4.11
N PHE A 444 5.62 -15.86 3.46
CA PHE A 444 5.68 -16.03 2.01
C PHE A 444 4.42 -16.74 1.54
N ASP A 445 3.78 -16.22 0.49
CA ASP A 445 2.56 -16.81 -0.06
C ASP A 445 2.54 -16.68 -1.58
N ALA A 446 2.70 -17.80 -2.28
CA ALA A 446 2.63 -17.94 -3.73
C ALA A 446 1.70 -19.12 -4.09
N PRO A 447 0.38 -18.93 -3.98
CA PRO A 447 -0.58 -20.03 -4.08
C PRO A 447 -0.63 -20.64 -5.49
N SER A 448 -0.28 -19.87 -6.53
CA SER A 448 -0.26 -20.35 -7.92
C SER A 448 0.73 -21.51 -8.14
N ILE A 449 1.79 -21.58 -7.34
CA ILE A 449 2.76 -22.69 -7.33
C ILE A 449 2.68 -23.55 -6.06
N GLY A 450 1.66 -23.34 -5.23
CA GLY A 450 1.43 -24.10 -3.99
C GLY A 450 2.56 -23.94 -2.96
N ILE A 451 3.24 -22.79 -2.94
CA ILE A 451 4.30 -22.52 -1.97
C ILE A 451 3.81 -21.45 -1.00
N VAL A 452 3.68 -21.85 0.26
CA VAL A 452 3.45 -20.95 1.40
C VAL A 452 4.61 -21.08 2.39
N SER A 453 4.78 -20.10 3.27
CA SER A 453 5.70 -20.20 4.40
C SER A 453 5.14 -21.16 5.44
N ASP A 454 5.90 -22.20 5.72
CA ASP A 454 5.58 -23.28 6.64
C ASP A 454 6.88 -23.97 7.10
N GLU A 455 6.75 -25.04 7.88
CA GLU A 455 7.87 -25.81 8.41
C GLU A 455 8.64 -26.61 7.33
N ASN A 456 8.19 -26.60 6.07
CA ASN A 456 8.89 -27.22 4.95
C ASN A 456 9.96 -26.30 4.32
N TRP A 457 10.04 -25.05 4.76
CA TRP A 457 11.18 -24.18 4.46
C TRP A 457 12.40 -24.60 5.28
N MET A 458 13.58 -24.53 4.66
CA MET A 458 14.84 -24.63 5.37
C MET A 458 15.29 -23.23 5.79
N CYS A 459 15.84 -23.09 6.99
CA CYS A 459 16.41 -21.84 7.48
C CYS A 459 17.71 -22.05 8.26
N ARG A 460 18.44 -20.96 8.49
CA ARG A 460 19.55 -20.89 9.44
C ARG A 460 19.84 -19.45 9.83
N VAL A 461 20.29 -19.22 11.06
CA VAL A 461 20.89 -17.95 11.45
C VAL A 461 22.24 -17.80 10.74
N ASN A 462 22.40 -16.71 10.00
CA ASN A 462 23.63 -16.39 9.28
C ASN A 462 24.59 -15.63 10.20
N THR A 463 25.36 -16.40 10.98
CA THR A 463 26.32 -15.89 11.97
C THR A 463 27.54 -15.20 11.37
N ALA A 464 27.68 -15.15 10.04
CA ALA A 464 28.65 -14.27 9.39
C ALA A 464 28.28 -12.80 9.56
N TYR A 465 26.99 -12.48 9.70
CA TYR A 465 26.55 -11.14 10.08
C TYR A 465 26.51 -10.99 11.60
N GLY A 466 27.07 -9.90 12.08
CA GLY A 466 27.01 -9.45 13.46
C GLY A 466 26.96 -7.94 13.57
N THR A 467 27.01 -7.43 14.80
CA THR A 467 27.01 -6.00 15.10
C THR A 467 28.45 -5.51 15.29
N ALA A 468 28.83 -4.44 14.59
CA ALA A 468 30.11 -3.80 14.82
C ALA A 468 30.17 -3.25 16.26
N PRO A 469 31.34 -3.30 16.94
CA PRO A 469 31.50 -2.79 18.29
C PRO A 469 31.32 -1.26 18.34
N GLU A 470 31.39 -0.68 19.54
CA GLU A 470 31.33 0.78 19.72
C GLU A 470 32.31 1.56 18.80
N PRO A 471 31.94 2.77 18.34
CA PRO A 471 30.72 3.49 18.69
C PRO A 471 29.45 2.95 18.02
N LEU A 472 28.36 2.75 18.74
CA LEU A 472 27.08 2.32 18.15
C LEU A 472 26.38 3.45 17.40
N PRO A 473 25.52 3.15 16.40
CA PRO A 473 24.69 4.17 15.80
C PRO A 473 23.72 4.71 16.86
N ASN A 474 23.36 6.00 16.72
CA ASN A 474 22.51 6.67 17.69
C ASN A 474 21.12 6.03 17.82
N TYR A 475 20.46 6.26 18.96
CA TYR A 475 19.21 5.57 19.34
C TYR A 475 18.00 5.86 18.44
N ARG A 476 18.08 6.87 17.56
CA ARG A 476 17.01 7.19 16.60
C ARG A 476 16.99 6.22 15.43
N LEU A 477 18.14 5.63 15.09
CA LEU A 477 18.28 4.70 13.97
C LEU A 477 17.91 3.28 14.43
N PRO A 478 16.90 2.63 13.80
CA PRO A 478 16.61 1.23 14.06
C PRO A 478 17.73 0.31 13.54
N GLU A 479 18.47 0.71 12.52
CA GLU A 479 19.55 -0.08 11.95
C GLU A 479 20.75 -0.22 12.92
N SER A 480 21.43 -1.36 12.85
CA SER A 480 22.70 -1.60 13.54
C SER A 480 23.87 -1.46 12.56
N ASN A 481 25.05 -1.10 13.06
CA ASN A 481 26.27 -1.16 12.26
C ASN A 481 26.58 -2.63 11.94
N ILE A 482 26.67 -2.96 10.66
CA ILE A 482 26.90 -4.34 10.21
C ILE A 482 28.38 -4.67 10.32
N ARG A 483 28.69 -5.80 10.94
CA ARG A 483 29.99 -6.46 10.85
C ARG A 483 29.80 -7.79 10.13
N TYR A 484 30.43 -7.95 8.97
CA TYR A 484 30.41 -9.21 8.26
C TYR A 484 31.75 -9.94 8.42
N ASP A 485 31.73 -11.15 8.97
CA ASP A 485 32.91 -12.00 9.12
C ASP A 485 32.94 -13.11 8.07
N ALA A 486 33.77 -12.94 7.05
CA ALA A 486 33.90 -13.93 5.97
C ALA A 486 34.59 -15.23 6.39
N THR A 487 35.13 -15.30 7.61
CA THR A 487 35.71 -16.52 8.19
C THR A 487 34.70 -17.31 9.03
N ALA A 488 33.58 -16.69 9.40
CA ALA A 488 32.56 -17.33 10.20
C ALA A 488 31.88 -18.48 9.44
N THR A 489 31.56 -19.55 10.17
CA THR A 489 30.75 -20.64 9.65
C THR A 489 29.29 -20.40 10.08
N PRO A 490 28.36 -20.19 9.13
CA PRO A 490 26.94 -20.07 9.43
C PRO A 490 26.41 -21.29 10.19
N ALA A 491 25.29 -21.13 10.89
CA ALA A 491 24.61 -22.27 11.50
C ALA A 491 24.24 -23.33 10.44
N SER A 492 24.08 -24.58 10.86
CA SER A 492 23.60 -25.64 9.96
C SER A 492 22.16 -25.37 9.53
N TRP A 493 21.82 -25.72 8.29
CA TRP A 493 20.44 -25.66 7.80
C TRP A 493 19.54 -26.58 8.62
N ALA A 494 18.38 -26.08 9.02
CA ALA A 494 17.33 -26.83 9.71
C ALA A 494 15.96 -26.45 9.14
N SER A 495 14.92 -27.22 9.42
CA SER A 495 13.55 -26.80 9.13
C SER A 495 13.23 -25.49 9.87
N ALA A 496 12.50 -24.61 9.21
CA ALA A 496 11.94 -23.42 9.83
C ALA A 496 10.90 -23.83 10.88
N VAL A 497 10.72 -22.97 11.89
CA VAL A 497 9.70 -23.14 12.92
C VAL A 497 8.59 -22.13 12.70
N ALA A 498 7.34 -22.57 12.78
CA ALA A 498 6.20 -21.67 12.83
C ALA A 498 6.18 -20.91 14.16
N VAL A 499 5.87 -19.62 14.12
CA VAL A 499 5.77 -18.76 15.29
C VAL A 499 4.39 -18.14 15.41
N ALA A 500 4.09 -17.61 16.59
CA ALA A 500 2.87 -16.82 16.78
C ALA A 500 2.93 -15.58 15.85
N PRO A 501 1.78 -15.09 15.35
CA PRO A 501 1.78 -13.90 14.52
C PRO A 501 2.32 -12.67 15.24
N HIS A 502 3.40 -12.09 14.73
CA HIS A 502 4.06 -10.87 15.21
C HIS A 502 3.92 -9.71 14.22
N LEU A 503 3.69 -9.99 12.94
CA LEU A 503 3.57 -8.96 11.91
C LEU A 503 2.24 -8.19 12.01
N GLY A 504 1.21 -8.80 12.60
CA GLY A 504 -0.12 -8.21 12.77
C GLY A 504 -0.87 -8.07 11.45
N PRO A 505 -1.89 -7.20 11.36
CA PRO A 505 -2.57 -6.91 10.11
C PRO A 505 -1.58 -6.45 9.04
N MET A 506 -1.75 -6.93 7.81
CA MET A 506 -0.82 -6.67 6.71
C MET A 506 -1.48 -5.83 5.63
N LEU A 507 -0.80 -4.75 5.23
CA LEU A 507 -1.18 -3.91 4.09
C LEU A 507 -0.23 -4.18 2.93
N GLU A 508 -0.76 -4.16 1.70
CA GLU A 508 0.09 -4.22 0.52
C GLU A 508 1.01 -3.00 0.48
N ARG A 509 2.25 -3.20 0.03
CA ARG A 509 3.21 -2.13 -0.21
C ARG A 509 2.57 -1.05 -1.12
N PRO A 510 2.33 0.18 -0.62
CA PRO A 510 1.62 1.20 -1.40
C PRO A 510 2.55 2.03 -2.30
N ILE A 511 3.85 1.77 -2.29
CA ILE A 511 4.89 2.48 -3.05
C ILE A 511 5.70 1.51 -3.93
N PRO A 512 6.35 1.94 -5.02
CA PRO A 512 7.15 1.06 -5.85
C PRO A 512 8.32 0.44 -5.09
N GLN A 513 8.85 -0.67 -5.62
CA GLN A 513 10.14 -1.23 -5.17
C GLN A 513 11.28 -0.24 -5.43
N TRP A 514 12.44 -0.44 -4.81
CA TRP A 514 13.56 0.49 -4.98
C TRP A 514 14.09 0.50 -6.40
N LYS A 515 14.49 1.69 -6.83
CA LYS A 515 15.26 1.86 -8.06
C LYS A 515 16.70 1.47 -7.81
N ASP A 516 17.14 0.38 -8.44
CA ASP A 516 18.52 -0.08 -8.42
C ASP A 516 19.29 0.49 -9.63
N TYR A 517 20.31 1.31 -9.36
CA TYR A 517 21.14 1.92 -10.40
C TYR A 517 22.33 1.04 -10.83
N GLY A 518 22.40 -0.18 -10.30
CA GLY A 518 23.49 -1.12 -10.53
C GLY A 518 24.78 -0.73 -9.79
N VAL A 519 25.75 -1.65 -9.82
CA VAL A 519 27.08 -1.42 -9.24
C VAL A 519 27.91 -0.56 -10.18
N LYS A 520 28.47 0.54 -9.67
CA LYS A 520 29.32 1.47 -10.41
C LYS A 520 30.70 1.58 -9.75
N PRO A 521 31.80 1.43 -10.50
CA PRO A 521 33.14 1.63 -9.96
C PRO A 521 33.37 3.09 -9.59
N VAL A 522 34.19 3.32 -8.57
CA VAL A 522 34.62 4.66 -8.13
C VAL A 522 36.13 4.73 -7.97
N LYS A 523 36.70 5.87 -8.38
CA LYS A 523 38.13 6.13 -8.16
C LYS A 523 38.37 6.53 -6.72
N PHE A 524 39.51 6.13 -6.18
CA PHE A 524 39.90 6.43 -4.81
C PHE A 524 41.37 6.83 -4.73
N GLU A 525 41.68 7.60 -3.70
CA GLU A 525 43.03 8.00 -3.32
C GLU A 525 43.41 7.26 -2.03
N ILE A 526 44.69 6.91 -1.89
CA ILE A 526 45.21 6.21 -0.72
C ILE A 526 46.09 7.16 0.08
N THR A 527 45.77 7.33 1.35
CA THR A 527 46.66 7.93 2.34
C THR A 527 47.31 6.82 3.16
N HIS A 528 48.63 6.68 3.04
CA HIS A 528 49.37 5.63 3.74
C HIS A 528 49.65 6.01 5.19
N GLY A 529 49.25 5.15 6.12
CA GLY A 529 49.55 5.32 7.55
C GLY A 529 50.69 4.42 8.03
N ALA A 530 50.92 4.40 9.34
CA ALA A 530 51.89 3.49 9.95
C ALA A 530 51.36 2.04 9.92
N ASP A 531 50.16 1.83 10.47
CA ASP A 531 49.54 0.50 10.65
C ASP A 531 48.39 0.23 9.66
N THR A 532 47.66 1.28 9.27
CA THR A 532 46.52 1.21 8.36
C THR A 532 46.64 2.22 7.23
N ASP A 533 46.12 1.87 6.06
CA ASP A 533 45.94 2.78 4.93
C ASP A 533 44.48 3.24 4.88
N THR A 534 44.25 4.51 4.54
CA THR A 534 42.91 5.09 4.37
C THR A 534 42.67 5.37 2.90
N LEU A 535 41.62 4.76 2.35
CA LEU A 535 41.16 4.96 0.98
C LEU A 535 39.97 5.92 1.01
N VAL A 536 40.02 6.97 0.20
CA VAL A 536 38.91 7.94 0.08
C VAL A 536 38.47 8.00 -1.37
N ALA A 537 37.21 7.66 -1.61
CA ALA A 537 36.55 7.76 -2.90
C ALA A 537 35.53 8.90 -2.86
N ARG A 538 35.71 9.93 -3.69
CA ARG A 538 34.72 11.01 -3.85
C ARG A 538 33.59 10.51 -4.74
N LEU A 539 32.36 10.53 -4.21
CA LEU A 539 31.16 10.16 -4.96
C LEU A 539 30.71 11.33 -5.85
N PRO A 540 29.94 11.08 -6.92
CA PRO A 540 29.42 12.14 -7.78
C PRO A 540 28.56 13.18 -7.06
N TYR A 541 27.86 12.75 -6.01
CA TYR A 541 26.96 13.53 -5.16
C TYR A 541 26.60 12.69 -3.93
N ASN A 542 25.99 13.33 -2.93
CA ASN A 542 25.36 12.61 -1.81
C ASN A 542 24.26 11.67 -2.33
N MET A 543 24.30 10.40 -1.90
CA MET A 543 23.38 9.35 -2.36
C MET A 543 23.14 8.30 -1.26
N GLN A 544 22.07 7.53 -1.37
CA GLN A 544 21.87 6.31 -0.59
C GLN A 544 22.55 5.14 -1.33
N MET A 545 23.52 4.46 -0.71
CA MET A 545 24.31 3.43 -1.40
C MET A 545 24.81 2.29 -0.51
N THR A 546 25.08 1.14 -1.13
CA THR A 546 25.83 0.02 -0.56
C THR A 546 27.26 0.00 -1.11
N PRO A 547 28.31 0.02 -0.25
CA PRO A 547 29.69 -0.09 -0.70
C PRO A 547 30.04 -1.49 -1.21
N VAL A 548 30.82 -1.56 -2.29
CA VAL A 548 31.35 -2.80 -2.88
C VAL A 548 32.87 -2.74 -2.93
N LEU A 549 33.54 -3.76 -2.38
CA LEU A 549 34.98 -3.80 -2.23
C LEU A 549 35.55 -5.07 -2.87
N ASP A 550 36.54 -4.92 -3.74
CA ASP A 550 37.40 -6.01 -4.19
C ASP A 550 38.67 -6.00 -3.35
N ILE A 551 38.90 -7.07 -2.60
CA ILE A 551 39.95 -7.16 -1.58
C ILE A 551 40.82 -8.38 -1.84
N LYS A 552 42.14 -8.22 -1.63
CA LYS A 552 43.10 -9.31 -1.55
C LYS A 552 43.80 -9.29 -0.20
N ASP A 553 43.69 -10.41 0.51
CA ASP A 553 44.38 -10.63 1.78
C ASP A 553 45.06 -12.00 1.76
N ASN A 554 46.38 -12.02 1.96
CA ASN A 554 47.13 -13.28 1.90
C ASN A 554 47.03 -14.12 3.19
N VAL A 555 46.54 -13.52 4.29
CA VAL A 555 46.41 -14.17 5.60
C VAL A 555 44.95 -14.50 5.88
N GLY A 556 44.03 -13.56 5.63
CA GLY A 556 42.64 -13.62 6.10
C GLY A 556 42.51 -13.22 7.58
N GLY A 557 41.29 -12.95 8.02
CA GLY A 557 40.97 -12.55 9.40
C GLY A 557 41.24 -11.08 9.72
N ASN A 558 41.58 -10.25 8.72
CA ASN A 558 41.88 -8.84 8.92
C ASN A 558 40.61 -7.98 8.84
N LEU A 559 40.52 -6.96 9.70
CA LEU A 559 39.38 -6.06 9.78
C LEU A 559 39.53 -4.90 8.78
N VAL A 560 38.52 -4.72 7.94
CA VAL A 560 38.34 -3.56 7.06
C VAL A 560 37.18 -2.73 7.60
N GLN A 561 37.41 -1.43 7.84
CA GLN A 561 36.37 -0.50 8.27
C GLN A 561 35.83 0.25 7.05
N ILE A 562 34.51 0.38 6.97
CA ILE A 562 33.79 0.99 5.84
C ILE A 562 32.89 2.09 6.42
N GLN A 563 33.11 3.33 6.01
CA GLN A 563 32.38 4.48 6.52
C GLN A 563 32.19 5.54 5.43
N THR A 564 31.39 6.55 5.70
CA THR A 564 31.26 7.74 4.87
C THR A 564 31.64 8.98 5.67
N ASP A 565 31.70 10.13 5.02
CA ASP A 565 31.79 11.43 5.69
C ASP A 565 30.55 11.78 6.53
N HIS A 566 29.50 10.95 6.49
CA HIS A 566 28.31 11.07 7.33
C HIS A 566 28.23 10.01 8.45
N SER A 567 29.21 9.09 8.55
CA SER A 567 29.26 8.10 9.64
C SER A 567 29.49 8.75 11.03
N PHE A 568 30.07 9.95 11.07
CA PHE A 568 30.06 10.85 12.23
C PHE A 568 29.78 12.28 11.78
N THR A 569 28.54 12.71 11.91
CA THR A 569 28.11 14.08 11.58
C THR A 569 26.94 14.45 12.47
N ALA A 570 26.49 15.72 12.41
CA ALA A 570 25.34 16.19 13.18
C ALA A 570 25.50 15.93 14.70
N GLY A 571 26.75 15.94 15.19
CA GLY A 571 27.10 15.72 16.60
C GLY A 571 26.97 14.28 17.11
N THR A 572 26.81 13.28 16.24
CA THR A 572 26.54 11.90 16.67
C THR A 572 27.17 10.84 15.75
N ASN A 573 27.29 9.62 16.28
CA ASN A 573 27.65 8.44 15.49
C ASN A 573 26.43 7.91 14.71
N ASN A 574 26.64 7.65 13.42
CA ASN A 574 25.64 7.13 12.49
C ASN A 574 26.09 5.76 11.95
N ILE A 575 25.57 5.38 10.79
CA ILE A 575 25.83 4.07 10.18
C ILE A 575 27.27 3.97 9.65
N ARG A 576 27.92 2.85 9.98
CA ARG A 576 29.14 2.34 9.35
C ARG A 576 29.07 0.82 9.25
N ALA A 577 30.06 0.22 8.62
CA ALA A 577 30.19 -1.23 8.54
C ALA A 577 31.63 -1.69 8.74
N GLU A 578 31.76 -2.98 9.04
CA GLU A 578 33.02 -3.69 9.17
C GLU A 578 32.99 -4.98 8.34
N TYR A 579 34.13 -5.33 7.77
CA TYR A 579 34.32 -6.57 7.03
C TYR A 579 35.56 -7.29 7.54
N VAL A 580 35.44 -8.55 7.95
CA VAL A 580 36.58 -9.42 8.27
C VAL A 580 36.87 -10.28 7.04
N THR A 581 38.07 -10.14 6.51
CA THR A 581 38.50 -10.80 5.28
C THR A 581 38.65 -12.32 5.44
N THR A 582 38.50 -13.06 4.35
CA THR A 582 39.06 -14.41 4.20
C THR A 582 40.37 -14.37 3.40
N LYS A 583 41.09 -15.50 3.38
CA LYS A 583 42.33 -15.64 2.63
C LYS A 583 42.05 -15.68 1.12
N GLY A 584 42.79 -14.88 0.36
CA GLY A 584 42.73 -14.79 -1.09
C GLY A 584 42.09 -13.52 -1.60
N SER A 585 41.63 -13.57 -2.85
CA SER A 585 40.85 -12.51 -3.49
C SER A 585 39.36 -12.74 -3.22
N GLN A 586 38.66 -11.67 -2.90
CA GLN A 586 37.24 -11.68 -2.53
C GLN A 586 36.55 -10.38 -2.94
N THR A 587 35.25 -10.46 -3.16
CA THR A 587 34.38 -9.30 -3.37
C THR A 587 33.34 -9.29 -2.26
N TYR A 588 33.13 -8.14 -1.64
CA TYR A 588 32.15 -7.95 -0.57
C TYR A 588 31.28 -6.72 -0.86
N GLU A 589 29.96 -6.89 -0.76
CA GLU A 589 28.98 -5.81 -0.78
C GLU A 589 28.36 -5.68 0.61
N SER A 590 28.43 -4.48 1.21
CA SER A 590 27.83 -4.21 2.51
C SER A 590 26.36 -3.83 2.35
N TYR A 591 25.45 -4.75 2.67
CA TYR A 591 24.01 -4.60 2.42
C TYR A 591 23.27 -3.56 3.27
N GLY A 592 23.84 -3.09 4.37
CA GLY A 592 23.31 -1.92 5.08
C GLY A 592 23.66 -0.64 4.35
N TRP A 593 22.66 0.04 3.78
CA TRP A 593 22.88 1.27 3.02
C TRP A 593 23.36 2.43 3.91
N MET A 594 24.26 3.23 3.35
CA MET A 594 24.84 4.44 3.93
C MET A 594 24.60 5.62 2.98
N ASN A 595 24.81 6.84 3.46
CA ASN A 595 24.86 8.03 2.60
C ASN A 595 26.10 8.88 2.88
N GLY A 596 26.42 9.77 1.95
CA GLY A 596 27.54 10.70 2.06
C GLY A 596 28.06 11.14 0.69
N ASP A 597 28.94 12.13 0.68
CA ASP A 597 29.65 12.61 -0.53
C ASP A 597 30.99 11.88 -0.73
N LYS A 598 31.47 11.17 0.31
CA LYS A 598 32.73 10.41 0.27
C LYS A 598 32.52 9.00 0.87
N LEU A 599 33.04 7.98 0.19
CA LEU A 599 33.24 6.65 0.77
C LEU A 599 34.67 6.57 1.31
N ILE A 600 34.81 6.14 2.56
CA ILE A 600 36.08 6.04 3.28
C ILE A 600 36.27 4.60 3.75
N VAL A 601 37.37 3.97 3.34
CA VAL A 601 37.69 2.59 3.70
C VAL A 601 39.05 2.56 4.37
N ILE A 602 39.13 1.99 5.58
CA ILE A 602 40.37 1.88 6.35
C ILE A 602 40.78 0.41 6.41
N VAL A 603 42.00 0.12 5.97
CA VAL A 603 42.51 -1.26 5.83
C VAL A 603 43.89 -1.43 6.49
N PRO A 604 44.19 -2.58 7.10
CA PRO A 604 45.54 -2.92 7.54
C PRO A 604 46.53 -3.00 6.38
N LYS A 605 47.81 -2.68 6.60
CA LYS A 605 48.83 -2.65 5.53
C LYS A 605 48.99 -3.95 4.72
N ASN A 606 48.69 -5.09 5.32
CA ASN A 606 48.77 -6.40 4.67
C ASN A 606 47.53 -6.74 3.83
N VAL A 607 46.47 -5.91 3.88
CA VAL A 607 45.26 -6.03 3.08
C VAL A 607 45.33 -5.07 1.90
N LYS A 608 45.13 -5.58 0.68
CA LYS A 608 45.10 -4.75 -0.53
C LYS A 608 43.68 -4.64 -1.06
N VAL A 609 43.17 -3.42 -1.17
CA VAL A 609 41.94 -3.14 -1.94
C VAL A 609 42.32 -2.94 -3.41
N THR A 610 41.76 -3.77 -4.29
CA THR A 610 42.01 -3.73 -5.74
C THR A 610 40.94 -2.99 -6.51
N GLY A 611 39.77 -2.77 -5.92
CA GLY A 611 38.65 -2.06 -6.51
C GLY A 611 37.69 -1.55 -5.45
N LEU A 612 37.13 -0.36 -5.68
CA LEU A 612 36.00 0.18 -4.94
C LEU A 612 34.87 0.50 -5.92
N ALA A 613 33.67 0.15 -5.53
CA ALA A 613 32.45 0.44 -6.25
C ALA A 613 31.32 0.74 -5.24
N TYR A 614 30.19 1.20 -5.75
CA TYR A 614 28.99 1.44 -4.96
C TYR A 614 27.77 1.02 -5.78
N ARG A 615 26.68 0.65 -5.12
CA ARG A 615 25.36 0.55 -5.73
C ARG A 615 24.45 1.58 -5.11
N GLU A 616 23.97 2.51 -5.91
CA GLU A 616 22.95 3.48 -5.49
C GLU A 616 21.57 2.82 -5.56
N THR A 617 20.79 2.98 -4.49
CA THR A 617 19.37 2.58 -4.44
C THR A 617 18.56 3.71 -3.83
N GLY A 618 17.31 3.89 -4.23
CA GLY A 618 16.43 4.91 -3.65
C GLY A 618 14.99 4.70 -4.04
N TYR A 619 14.12 5.63 -3.65
CA TYR A 619 12.72 5.64 -4.10
C TYR A 619 12.65 5.65 -5.64
N ASP A 620 11.76 4.86 -6.23
CA ASP A 620 11.62 4.79 -7.69
C ASP A 620 10.84 5.98 -8.25
N THR A 621 11.60 7.04 -8.50
CA THR A 621 11.16 8.26 -9.17
C THR A 621 12.23 8.77 -10.13
N ALA A 622 11.86 9.77 -10.93
CA ALA A 622 12.74 10.47 -11.85
C ALA A 622 12.60 11.99 -11.67
N PRO A 623 13.69 12.76 -11.78
CA PRO A 623 13.65 14.22 -11.71
C PRO A 623 13.10 14.81 -13.02
N GLU A 624 11.81 14.61 -13.27
CA GLU A 624 11.11 15.07 -14.48
C GLU A 624 10.80 16.58 -14.44
N GLY A 625 10.81 17.18 -13.25
CA GLY A 625 10.71 18.61 -13.07
C GLY A 625 12.05 19.31 -13.37
N THR A 626 12.04 20.27 -14.30
CA THR A 626 13.22 21.05 -14.68
C THR A 626 12.99 22.53 -14.41
N PHE A 627 14.07 23.22 -14.02
CA PHE A 627 14.09 24.67 -13.87
C PHE A 627 15.46 25.22 -14.28
N VAL A 628 15.45 26.32 -15.01
CA VAL A 628 16.63 27.12 -15.31
C VAL A 628 16.24 28.59 -15.41
N CYS A 629 17.12 29.48 -14.98
CA CYS A 629 17.00 30.93 -15.16
C CYS A 629 18.35 31.58 -15.48
N ASP A 630 18.34 32.88 -15.74
CA ASP A 630 19.52 33.71 -15.98
C ASP A 630 20.31 34.06 -14.69
N ASP A 631 19.92 33.48 -13.55
CA ASP A 631 20.59 33.62 -12.26
C ASP A 631 21.20 32.31 -11.76
N GLU A 632 22.52 32.23 -11.81
CA GLU A 632 23.25 30.99 -11.47
C GLU A 632 23.09 30.55 -10.02
N PHE A 633 22.80 31.49 -9.10
CA PHE A 633 22.53 31.13 -7.71
C PHE A 633 21.28 30.25 -7.61
N PHE A 634 20.20 30.63 -8.28
CA PHE A 634 18.94 29.88 -8.24
C PHE A 634 19.01 28.57 -9.02
N ASN A 635 19.78 28.52 -10.12
CA ASN A 635 20.10 27.25 -10.80
C ASN A 635 20.81 26.27 -9.85
N THR A 636 21.81 26.76 -9.10
CA THR A 636 22.54 25.96 -8.11
C THR A 636 21.67 25.56 -6.93
N PHE A 637 20.83 26.48 -6.43
CA PHE A 637 19.86 26.21 -5.36
C PHE A 637 18.93 25.07 -5.76
N TRP A 638 18.30 25.16 -6.94
CA TRP A 638 17.38 24.15 -7.45
C TRP A 638 18.05 22.78 -7.58
N LYS A 639 19.26 22.74 -8.15
CA LYS A 639 20.03 21.50 -8.30
C LYS A 639 20.35 20.83 -6.96
N LYS A 640 20.77 21.61 -5.94
CA LYS A 640 21.04 21.09 -4.60
C LYS A 640 19.76 20.67 -3.88
N GLY A 641 18.68 21.44 -4.01
CA GLY A 641 17.37 21.09 -3.45
C GLY A 641 16.85 19.77 -3.99
N LEU A 642 16.87 19.56 -5.32
CA LEU A 642 16.55 18.28 -5.95
C LEU A 642 17.32 17.11 -5.35
N ARG A 643 18.65 17.22 -5.27
CA ARG A 643 19.49 16.14 -4.72
C ARG A 643 19.18 15.89 -3.24
N THR A 644 18.96 16.94 -2.46
CA THR A 644 18.60 16.86 -1.03
C THR A 644 17.28 16.12 -0.87
N LEU A 645 16.24 16.52 -1.63
CA LEU A 645 14.93 15.90 -1.62
C LEU A 645 15.00 14.40 -1.94
N TYR A 646 15.72 14.00 -3.00
CA TYR A 646 15.79 12.59 -3.39
C TYR A 646 16.60 11.71 -2.44
N VAL A 647 17.65 12.23 -1.78
CA VAL A 647 18.32 11.46 -0.70
C VAL A 647 17.39 11.29 0.51
N ASN A 648 16.37 12.14 0.66
CA ASN A 648 15.39 12.08 1.73
C ASN A 648 14.08 11.36 1.34
N MET A 649 14.10 10.53 0.29
CA MET A 649 13.00 9.65 -0.10
C MET A 649 13.47 8.19 -0.18
N ARG A 650 12.83 7.29 0.60
CA ARG A 650 13.00 5.82 0.48
C ARG A 650 11.75 5.10 0.98
N ASP A 651 11.77 4.53 2.19
CA ASP A 651 10.61 3.93 2.86
C ASP A 651 9.49 4.94 3.14
N THR A 652 9.91 6.16 3.41
CA THR A 652 9.11 7.28 3.87
C THR A 652 9.87 8.56 3.51
N PHE A 653 9.27 9.74 3.71
CA PHE A 653 10.04 10.98 3.67
C PHE A 653 10.96 11.06 4.88
N PHE A 654 12.20 11.51 4.70
CA PHE A 654 13.16 11.72 5.78
C PHE A 654 13.38 13.21 6.02
N ASP A 655 13.64 13.56 7.28
CA ASP A 655 14.27 14.82 7.65
C ASP A 655 15.72 14.84 7.15
N CYS A 656 16.47 13.79 7.48
CA CYS A 656 17.85 13.57 7.08
C CYS A 656 18.15 12.07 6.90
N PRO A 657 19.07 11.70 5.99
CA PRO A 657 19.32 10.30 5.65
C PRO A 657 20.31 9.58 6.58
N GLU A 658 21.07 10.31 7.39
CA GLU A 658 22.07 9.71 8.30
C GLU A 658 21.65 9.66 9.76
N ARG A 659 21.16 10.76 10.36
CA ARG A 659 21.00 10.87 11.82
C ARG A 659 19.72 10.21 12.31
N GLU A 660 18.60 10.43 11.62
CA GLU A 660 17.27 10.04 12.11
C GLU A 660 16.51 9.15 11.12
N ARG A 661 16.59 9.48 9.82
CA ARG A 661 15.79 8.84 8.76
C ARG A 661 14.29 8.91 9.07
N ALA A 662 13.84 10.00 9.69
CA ALA A 662 12.55 10.09 10.34
C ALA A 662 11.57 10.93 9.54
N GLN A 663 10.32 10.49 9.47
CA GLN A 663 9.26 11.27 8.81
C GLN A 663 8.72 12.32 9.77
N TRP A 664 9.47 13.41 9.88
CA TRP A 664 9.01 14.62 10.56
C TRP A 664 7.98 15.33 9.70
N TRP A 665 6.84 15.70 10.29
CA TRP A 665 5.67 16.10 9.51
C TRP A 665 5.65 17.57 9.10
N GLY A 666 6.39 18.42 9.81
CA GLY A 666 6.71 19.75 9.30
C GLY A 666 7.50 19.65 8.00
N ASP A 667 8.51 18.78 7.97
CA ASP A 667 9.35 18.49 6.83
C ASP A 667 8.55 17.86 5.70
N ALA A 668 7.79 16.80 5.97
CA ALA A 668 6.98 16.10 4.97
C ALA A 668 6.07 17.07 4.18
N VAL A 669 5.48 18.08 4.84
CA VAL A 669 4.69 19.13 4.17
C VAL A 669 5.51 19.92 3.14
N VAL A 670 6.74 20.29 3.48
CA VAL A 670 7.64 21.02 2.59
C VAL A 670 8.13 20.12 1.45
N LEU A 671 8.60 18.91 1.78
CA LEU A 671 9.09 17.94 0.80
C LEU A 671 7.99 17.56 -0.20
N MET A 672 6.76 17.36 0.26
CA MET A 672 5.61 17.13 -0.62
C MET A 672 5.38 18.31 -1.58
N GLY A 673 5.46 19.54 -1.06
CA GLY A 673 5.34 20.75 -1.86
C GLY A 673 6.44 20.89 -2.92
N GLU A 674 7.66 20.44 -2.63
CA GLU A 674 8.75 20.43 -3.60
C GLU A 674 8.53 19.36 -4.68
N CYS A 675 8.11 18.17 -4.29
CA CYS A 675 7.89 17.03 -5.18
C CYS A 675 6.97 17.35 -6.36
N PHE A 676 5.89 18.13 -6.16
CA PHE A 676 4.95 18.49 -7.23
C PHE A 676 5.57 19.23 -8.41
N TYR A 677 6.74 19.86 -8.22
CA TYR A 677 7.42 20.64 -9.26
C TYR A 677 8.75 20.02 -9.71
N THR A 678 9.15 18.89 -9.13
CA THR A 678 10.52 18.39 -9.25
C THR A 678 10.63 16.93 -9.70
N TYR A 679 9.73 16.06 -9.25
CA TYR A 679 9.82 14.62 -9.45
C TYR A 679 8.61 14.07 -10.20
N SER A 680 8.76 12.88 -10.79
CA SER A 680 7.69 12.16 -11.46
C SER A 680 6.52 11.89 -10.53
N THR A 681 5.32 11.76 -11.08
CA THR A 681 4.08 11.54 -10.30
C THR A 681 4.07 10.25 -9.47
N SER A 682 5.05 9.36 -9.64
CA SER A 682 5.24 8.19 -8.77
C SER A 682 5.46 8.58 -7.30
N VAL A 683 5.92 9.80 -7.00
CA VAL A 683 6.05 10.31 -5.62
C VAL A 683 4.71 10.49 -4.91
N HIS A 684 3.59 10.63 -5.64
CA HIS A 684 2.26 10.79 -5.02
C HIS A 684 1.86 9.58 -4.16
N ALA A 685 2.36 8.39 -4.51
CA ALA A 685 2.17 7.18 -3.71
C ALA A 685 2.86 7.27 -2.34
N LEU A 686 4.08 7.84 -2.28
CA LEU A 686 4.79 8.10 -1.03
C LEU A 686 4.05 9.12 -0.16
N MET A 687 3.47 10.14 -0.79
CA MET A 687 2.65 11.15 -0.09
C MET A 687 1.39 10.53 0.51
N SER A 688 0.64 9.76 -0.30
CA SER A 688 -0.57 9.08 0.18
C SER A 688 -0.24 8.14 1.33
N LYS A 689 0.83 7.32 1.18
CA LYS A 689 1.34 6.45 2.26
C LYS A 689 1.59 7.25 3.54
N ALA A 690 2.34 8.35 3.47
CA ALA A 690 2.62 9.18 4.63
C ALA A 690 1.32 9.68 5.28
N ILE A 691 0.41 10.27 4.51
CA ILE A 691 -0.86 10.83 5.01
C ILE A 691 -1.68 9.77 5.76
N HIS A 692 -1.78 8.56 5.21
CA HIS A 692 -2.45 7.43 5.85
C HIS A 692 -1.74 6.99 7.14
N GLU A 693 -0.41 6.91 7.15
CA GLU A 693 0.35 6.57 8.35
C GLU A 693 0.12 7.58 9.48
N LEU A 694 0.16 8.89 9.21
CA LEU A 694 -0.11 9.89 10.26
C LEU A 694 -1.49 9.73 10.87
N ALA A 695 -2.51 9.51 10.03
CA ALA A 695 -3.87 9.30 10.50
C ALA A 695 -4.01 7.99 11.30
N ALA A 696 -3.42 6.89 10.83
CA ALA A 696 -3.49 5.58 11.47
C ALA A 696 -2.76 5.52 12.82
N TRP A 697 -1.78 6.39 13.03
CA TRP A 697 -1.03 6.51 14.30
C TRP A 697 -1.62 7.53 15.26
N GLN A 698 -2.79 8.12 14.96
CA GLN A 698 -3.45 9.06 15.85
C GLN A 698 -3.69 8.45 17.24
N LYS A 699 -3.34 9.21 18.28
CA LYS A 699 -3.50 8.78 19.66
C LYS A 699 -4.99 8.65 20.04
N PRO A 700 -5.31 7.84 21.07
CA PRO A 700 -6.68 7.71 21.55
C PRO A 700 -7.34 9.04 21.93
N ASP A 701 -6.59 9.99 22.46
CA ASP A 701 -7.04 11.35 22.83
C ASP A 701 -7.23 12.30 21.62
N GLY A 702 -6.93 11.85 20.41
CA GLY A 702 -7.02 12.65 19.18
C GLY A 702 -5.72 13.35 18.79
N GLY A 703 -4.70 13.31 19.63
CA GLY A 703 -3.38 13.88 19.33
C GLY A 703 -2.73 13.21 18.13
N LEU A 704 -2.23 14.04 17.21
CA LEU A 704 -1.28 13.62 16.18
C LEU A 704 0.13 13.94 16.66
N PHE A 705 1.11 13.16 16.20
CA PHE A 705 2.49 13.34 16.64
C PHE A 705 3.48 13.04 15.52
N SER A 706 4.75 13.33 15.79
CA SER A 706 5.84 13.18 14.84
C SER A 706 7.10 12.74 15.57
N PRO A 707 7.99 11.94 14.94
CA PRO A 707 7.83 11.36 13.60
C PRO A 707 6.88 10.16 13.60
N VAL A 708 6.31 9.86 12.45
CA VAL A 708 5.47 8.68 12.22
C VAL A 708 5.85 8.04 10.89
N PRO A 709 6.14 6.72 10.85
CA PRO A 709 6.09 5.76 11.95
C PRO A 709 7.28 5.86 12.92
N ALA A 710 7.07 5.54 14.20
CA ALA A 710 8.14 5.52 15.21
C ALA A 710 7.89 4.46 16.30
N GLY A 711 8.97 3.81 16.76
CA GLY A 711 8.95 2.78 17.79
C GLY A 711 9.25 3.29 19.20
N ASN A 712 10.02 4.38 19.32
CA ASN A 712 10.52 4.90 20.60
C ASN A 712 10.32 6.41 20.78
N TYR A 713 9.45 7.04 19.97
CA TYR A 713 9.14 8.45 20.07
C TYR A 713 7.68 8.71 19.71
N ASP A 714 7.02 9.58 20.47
CA ASP A 714 5.61 9.89 20.26
C ASP A 714 5.21 11.34 20.60
N SER A 715 6.15 12.29 20.58
CA SER A 715 5.84 13.67 20.99
C SER A 715 5.05 14.42 19.93
N GLU A 716 3.96 15.06 20.35
CA GLU A 716 3.23 16.01 19.51
C GLU A 716 4.04 17.29 19.30
N LEU A 717 4.14 17.73 18.03
CA LEU A 717 4.67 19.02 17.62
C LEU A 717 3.51 19.84 17.03
N PRO A 718 2.81 20.66 17.84
CA PRO A 718 1.49 21.18 17.47
C PRO A 718 1.48 22.02 16.17
N ALA A 719 2.50 22.85 15.95
CA ALA A 719 2.61 23.67 14.74
C ALA A 719 2.79 22.82 13.48
N GLN A 720 3.66 21.78 13.55
CA GLN A 720 3.87 20.87 12.43
C GLN A 720 2.59 20.13 12.07
N MET A 721 1.89 19.59 13.08
CA MET A 721 0.64 18.85 12.87
C MET A 721 -0.46 19.73 12.24
N LEU A 722 -0.57 21.01 12.66
CA LEU A 722 -1.48 21.96 12.02
C LEU A 722 -1.11 22.25 10.56
N ALA A 723 0.19 22.36 10.25
CA ALA A 723 0.66 22.49 8.88
C ALA A 723 0.31 21.25 8.03
N SER A 724 0.40 20.04 8.63
CA SER A 724 0.11 18.76 7.97
C SER A 724 -1.37 18.60 7.61
N VAL A 725 -2.28 18.80 8.55
CA VAL A 725 -3.73 18.60 8.30
C VAL A 725 -4.36 19.76 7.51
N GLY A 726 -3.61 20.84 7.30
CA GLY A 726 -4.11 22.09 6.72
C GLY A 726 -3.91 22.27 5.23
N ARG A 727 -4.01 23.53 4.79
CA ARG A 727 -3.88 23.93 3.38
C ARG A 727 -2.61 23.42 2.71
N TYR A 728 -1.45 23.49 3.38
CA TYR A 728 -0.15 23.14 2.78
C TYR A 728 0.14 21.63 2.78
N GLY A 729 -0.47 20.85 3.66
CA GLY A 729 -0.30 19.39 3.71
C GLY A 729 -1.39 18.66 2.94
N PHE A 730 -2.37 18.11 3.66
CA PHE A 730 -3.38 17.20 3.09
C PHE A 730 -4.21 17.85 1.98
N TRP A 731 -4.62 19.12 2.15
CA TRP A 731 -5.39 19.80 1.11
C TRP A 731 -4.54 20.09 -0.15
N ASN A 732 -3.27 20.46 0.02
CA ASN A 732 -2.35 20.66 -1.10
C ASN A 732 -2.16 19.36 -1.89
N TYR A 733 -2.04 18.21 -1.19
CA TYR A 733 -2.01 16.91 -1.84
C TYR A 733 -3.22 16.68 -2.74
N TYR A 734 -4.44 16.93 -2.24
CA TYR A 734 -5.65 16.81 -3.05
C TYR A 734 -5.66 17.78 -4.24
N MET A 735 -5.26 19.03 -4.05
CA MET A 735 -5.25 20.02 -5.14
C MET A 735 -4.32 19.62 -6.28
N ASN A 736 -3.19 18.98 -5.99
CA ASN A 736 -2.23 18.56 -7.02
C ASN A 736 -2.54 17.19 -7.63
N THR A 737 -3.25 16.29 -6.91
CA THR A 737 -3.47 14.90 -7.35
C THR A 737 -4.90 14.60 -7.78
N GLY A 738 -5.89 15.30 -7.22
CA GLY A 738 -7.31 14.96 -7.35
C GLY A 738 -7.74 13.72 -6.55
N ASP A 739 -6.87 13.15 -5.72
CA ASP A 739 -7.18 11.94 -4.94
C ASP A 739 -8.15 12.23 -3.80
N ARG A 740 -9.44 12.10 -4.11
CA ARG A 740 -10.54 12.25 -3.15
C ARG A 740 -10.56 11.12 -2.11
N GLN A 741 -10.09 9.92 -2.46
CA GLN A 741 -10.17 8.75 -1.58
C GLN A 741 -9.25 8.92 -0.37
N THR A 742 -7.99 9.31 -0.59
CA THR A 742 -7.06 9.63 0.52
C THR A 742 -7.67 10.66 1.48
N ILE A 743 -8.31 11.72 0.97
CA ILE A 743 -8.97 12.72 1.83
C ILE A 743 -10.13 12.13 2.62
N GLN A 744 -10.95 11.28 1.99
CA GLN A 744 -12.06 10.61 2.65
C GLN A 744 -11.57 9.71 3.79
N ASP A 745 -10.48 8.99 3.58
CA ASP A 745 -9.92 8.04 4.55
C ASP A 745 -9.35 8.75 5.79
N VAL A 746 -8.70 9.90 5.61
CA VAL A 746 -8.03 10.62 6.72
C VAL A 746 -8.86 11.72 7.37
N TYR A 747 -9.96 12.16 6.75
CA TYR A 747 -10.81 13.23 7.29
C TYR A 747 -11.30 12.98 8.73
N PRO A 748 -11.69 11.76 9.15
CA PRO A 748 -12.04 11.49 10.55
C PRO A 748 -10.91 11.84 11.53
N ALA A 749 -9.66 11.53 11.17
CA ALA A 749 -8.50 11.84 12.00
C ALA A 749 -8.25 13.36 12.06
N VAL A 750 -8.40 14.07 10.94
CA VAL A 750 -8.31 15.55 10.88
C VAL A 750 -9.35 16.19 11.80
N LYS A 751 -10.62 15.77 11.70
CA LYS A 751 -11.71 16.28 12.53
C LYS A 751 -11.44 16.04 14.01
N LYS A 752 -10.99 14.83 14.37
CA LYS A 752 -10.65 14.50 15.75
C LYS A 752 -9.48 15.35 16.27
N TYR A 753 -8.44 15.55 15.47
CA TYR A 753 -7.29 16.38 15.85
C TYR A 753 -7.69 17.86 16.02
N LEU A 754 -8.46 18.43 15.11
CA LEU A 754 -8.91 19.83 15.26
C LEU A 754 -9.84 20.03 16.46
N SER A 755 -10.54 19.00 16.90
CA SER A 755 -11.39 19.08 18.11
C SER A 755 -10.61 19.26 19.41
N VAL A 756 -9.30 18.95 19.44
CA VAL A 756 -8.45 19.15 20.62
C VAL A 756 -7.86 20.57 20.73
N TRP A 757 -8.15 21.44 19.77
CA TRP A 757 -7.71 22.83 19.75
C TRP A 757 -8.76 23.76 20.34
N GLU A 758 -8.37 24.47 21.40
CA GLU A 758 -9.22 25.42 22.11
C GLU A 758 -8.88 26.87 21.74
N GLN A 759 -9.81 27.79 22.00
CA GLN A 759 -9.55 29.23 22.01
C GLN A 759 -9.58 29.72 23.46
N ASP A 760 -8.81 30.77 23.76
CA ASP A 760 -8.91 31.45 25.03
C ASP A 760 -10.08 32.45 25.06
N SER A 761 -10.20 33.21 26.16
CA SER A 761 -11.26 34.20 26.35
C SER A 761 -11.23 35.37 25.34
N THR A 762 -10.13 35.55 24.60
CA THR A 762 -10.00 36.57 23.55
C THR A 762 -10.47 36.06 22.18
N GLY A 763 -10.75 34.75 22.06
CA GLY A 763 -11.03 34.09 20.78
C GLY A 763 -9.76 33.68 20.03
N LEU A 764 -8.56 33.99 20.55
CA LEU A 764 -7.30 33.55 19.98
C LEU A 764 -7.08 32.07 20.29
N THR A 765 -6.43 31.34 19.38
CA THR A 765 -5.99 29.96 19.65
C THR A 765 -5.24 29.89 20.98
N ALA A 766 -5.74 29.05 21.89
CA ALA A 766 -5.17 28.85 23.21
C ALA A 766 -3.77 28.24 23.08
N TYR A 767 -2.90 28.53 24.06
CA TYR A 767 -1.60 27.87 24.10
C TYR A 767 -1.79 26.37 24.35
N ARG A 768 -1.36 25.54 23.40
CA ARG A 768 -1.39 24.08 23.53
C ARG A 768 -0.07 23.59 24.08
N LYS A 769 -0.05 23.17 25.34
CA LYS A 769 1.10 22.50 25.95
C LYS A 769 1.01 21.01 25.66
N ALA A 770 1.69 20.56 24.61
CA ALA A 770 1.73 19.16 24.22
C ALA A 770 3.10 18.54 24.60
N GLY A 771 3.67 17.71 23.71
CA GLY A 771 4.99 17.10 23.89
C GLY A 771 6.11 18.12 23.69
N TRP A 772 6.46 18.39 22.42
CA TRP A 772 7.50 19.34 22.07
C TRP A 772 6.88 20.58 21.43
N ASN A 773 6.82 21.69 22.18
CA ASN A 773 6.24 22.96 21.72
C ASN A 773 7.21 23.70 20.77
N TRP A 774 7.65 23.01 19.72
CA TRP A 774 8.51 23.52 18.67
C TRP A 774 7.67 24.28 17.63
N GLY A 775 8.05 25.52 17.34
CA GLY A 775 7.44 26.35 16.28
C GLY A 775 8.38 26.62 15.12
N ASP A 776 9.69 26.70 15.40
CA ASP A 776 10.80 26.75 14.45
C ASP A 776 12.14 26.65 15.20
N TRP A 777 13.24 26.40 14.49
CA TRP A 777 14.59 26.73 14.98
C TRP A 777 14.85 28.24 14.98
N GLY A 778 15.83 28.68 15.76
CA GLY A 778 16.14 30.10 15.98
C GLY A 778 15.60 30.62 17.31
N ASP A 779 15.75 31.92 17.56
CA ASP A 779 15.25 32.59 18.77
C ASP A 779 13.99 33.42 18.44
N GLU A 780 13.45 34.11 19.45
CA GLU A 780 12.39 35.11 19.28
C GLU A 780 11.06 34.58 18.73
N ARG A 781 10.53 33.51 19.34
CA ARG A 781 9.31 32.80 18.91
C ARG A 781 8.07 33.24 19.69
N ASP A 782 7.17 33.99 19.06
CA ASP A 782 5.84 34.27 19.58
C ASP A 782 4.90 33.09 19.29
N MET A 783 5.03 32.05 20.13
CA MET A 783 4.34 30.78 19.95
C MET A 783 2.80 30.91 19.93
N ARG A 784 2.24 31.92 20.61
CA ARG A 784 0.78 32.14 20.60
C ARG A 784 0.30 32.47 19.20
N LEU A 785 0.98 33.39 18.52
CA LEU A 785 0.63 33.78 17.16
C LEU A 785 1.08 32.77 16.11
N ILE A 786 2.18 32.04 16.33
CA ILE A 786 2.55 30.92 15.44
C ILE A 786 1.43 29.86 15.42
N TYR A 787 0.95 29.43 16.59
CA TYR A 787 -0.16 28.48 16.65
C TYR A 787 -1.46 29.05 16.08
N ALA A 788 -1.77 30.32 16.32
CA ALA A 788 -2.97 30.93 15.76
C ALA A 788 -2.95 31.01 14.22
N GLY A 789 -1.81 31.37 13.63
CA GLY A 789 -1.64 31.41 12.17
C GLY A 789 -1.76 30.02 11.54
N TRP A 790 -1.09 29.02 12.13
CA TRP A 790 -1.19 27.64 11.67
C TRP A 790 -2.60 27.05 11.86
N HIS A 791 -3.27 27.38 12.96
CA HIS A 791 -4.63 26.91 13.23
C HIS A 791 -5.62 27.47 12.22
N HIS A 792 -5.49 28.75 11.85
CA HIS A 792 -6.30 29.34 10.78
C HIS A 792 -6.12 28.61 9.45
N ILE A 793 -4.87 28.33 9.04
CA ILE A 793 -4.55 27.59 7.81
C ILE A 793 -5.05 26.14 7.87
N ALA A 794 -5.04 25.51 9.05
CA ALA A 794 -5.56 24.17 9.26
C ALA A 794 -7.09 24.11 9.12
N LEU A 795 -7.79 25.08 9.71
CA LEU A 795 -9.25 25.23 9.60
C LEU A 795 -9.69 25.48 8.16
N GLU A 796 -8.92 26.25 7.39
CA GLU A 796 -9.17 26.45 5.95
C GLU A 796 -9.10 25.11 5.18
N GLY A 797 -8.02 24.34 5.36
CA GLY A 797 -7.87 23.03 4.74
C GLY A 797 -9.00 22.07 5.13
N ALA A 798 -9.37 22.05 6.42
CA ALA A 798 -10.46 21.20 6.92
C ALA A 798 -11.84 21.60 6.42
N ALA A 799 -12.11 22.90 6.27
CA ALA A 799 -13.35 23.39 5.65
C ALA A 799 -13.46 22.94 4.18
N ASN A 800 -12.35 23.01 3.44
CA ASN A 800 -12.32 22.57 2.04
C ASN A 800 -12.50 21.04 1.91
N MET A 801 -11.84 20.26 2.76
CA MET A 801 -12.04 18.81 2.82
C MET A 801 -13.49 18.46 3.19
N ALA A 802 -14.09 19.18 4.14
CA ALA A 802 -15.48 18.99 4.53
C ALA A 802 -16.44 19.25 3.36
N ASP A 803 -16.23 20.32 2.59
CA ASP A 803 -17.05 20.62 1.41
C ASP A 803 -16.90 19.55 0.32
N LEU A 804 -15.67 19.12 0.03
CA LEU A 804 -15.38 18.04 -0.93
C LEU A 804 -16.14 16.74 -0.60
N LEU A 805 -16.27 16.44 0.69
CA LEU A 805 -16.92 15.22 1.19
C LEU A 805 -18.43 15.42 1.45
N GLY A 806 -18.96 16.63 1.32
CA GLY A 806 -20.38 16.93 1.54
C GLY A 806 -20.77 17.19 3.00
N TYR A 807 -19.81 17.33 3.91
CA TYR A 807 -20.03 17.64 5.34
C TYR A 807 -20.27 19.13 5.58
N LYS A 808 -21.38 19.66 5.05
CA LYS A 808 -21.71 21.10 5.06
C LYS A 808 -21.69 21.75 6.44
N GLN A 809 -22.12 21.03 7.48
CA GLN A 809 -22.13 21.55 8.85
C GLN A 809 -20.72 21.71 9.40
N ASP A 810 -19.85 20.73 9.19
CA ASP A 810 -18.45 20.80 9.62
C ASP A 810 -17.75 21.97 8.91
N ALA A 811 -17.94 22.11 7.59
CA ALA A 811 -17.38 23.22 6.82
C ALA A 811 -17.81 24.60 7.35
N MET A 812 -19.09 24.75 7.70
CA MET A 812 -19.61 25.98 8.31
C MET A 812 -18.95 26.27 9.67
N LEU A 813 -18.82 25.27 10.53
CA LEU A 813 -18.22 25.41 11.87
C LEU A 813 -16.73 25.76 11.78
N TYR A 814 -15.98 25.10 10.89
CA TYR A 814 -14.57 25.44 10.67
C TYR A 814 -14.39 26.87 10.18
N ARG A 815 -15.23 27.34 9.24
CA ARG A 815 -15.19 28.73 8.76
C ARG A 815 -15.54 29.74 9.84
N ALA A 816 -16.53 29.45 10.69
CA ALA A 816 -16.87 30.31 11.83
C ALA A 816 -15.69 30.43 12.81
N LYS A 817 -15.08 29.30 13.18
CA LYS A 817 -13.88 29.25 14.03
C LYS A 817 -12.70 30.00 13.40
N MET A 818 -12.50 29.84 12.10
CA MET A 818 -11.45 30.50 11.33
C MET A 818 -11.61 32.04 11.39
N ALA A 819 -12.85 32.54 11.26
CA ALA A 819 -13.14 33.97 11.38
C ALA A 819 -12.84 34.50 12.79
N GLU A 820 -13.23 33.78 13.84
CA GLU A 820 -12.91 34.16 15.23
C GLU A 820 -11.40 34.21 15.50
N VAL A 821 -10.65 33.20 15.04
CA VAL A 821 -9.18 33.19 15.17
C VAL A 821 -8.57 34.37 14.41
N LYS A 822 -9.07 34.69 13.21
CA LYS A 822 -8.61 35.84 12.42
C LYS A 822 -8.87 37.17 13.13
N ASP A 823 -10.04 37.36 13.73
CA ASP A 823 -10.38 38.59 14.44
C ASP A 823 -9.51 38.76 15.68
N ALA A 824 -9.31 37.69 16.46
CA ALA A 824 -8.45 37.71 17.64
C ALA A 824 -6.97 37.92 17.29
N PHE A 825 -6.47 37.30 16.21
CA PHE A 825 -5.11 37.55 15.71
C PHE A 825 -4.95 39.02 15.28
N ASN A 826 -5.95 39.58 14.61
CA ASN A 826 -5.95 41.00 14.22
C ASN A 826 -5.93 41.95 15.41
N ALA A 827 -6.52 41.57 16.54
CA ALA A 827 -6.44 42.34 17.78
C ALA A 827 -5.01 42.41 18.37
N CYS A 828 -4.11 41.51 17.96
CA CYS A 828 -2.68 41.56 18.30
C CYS A 828 -1.85 42.49 17.40
N TRP A 829 -2.48 43.24 16.49
CA TRP A 829 -1.80 44.28 15.72
C TRP A 829 -1.51 45.50 16.60
N ASN A 830 -0.23 45.82 16.83
CA ASN A 830 0.17 46.93 17.70
C ASN A 830 0.36 48.28 16.96
N GLY A 831 -0.02 48.35 15.68
CA GLY A 831 0.21 49.50 14.81
C GLY A 831 1.41 49.34 13.86
N ASN A 832 2.40 48.52 14.21
CA ASN A 832 3.62 48.32 13.42
C ASN A 832 3.86 46.85 13.02
N ALA A 833 3.48 45.90 13.88
CA ALA A 833 3.63 44.47 13.65
C ALA A 833 2.55 43.67 14.39
N TYR A 834 2.35 42.43 13.99
CA TYR A 834 1.60 41.46 14.77
C TYR A 834 2.45 40.94 15.93
N ARG A 835 1.92 41.08 17.15
CA ARG A 835 2.64 40.68 18.36
C ARG A 835 1.65 40.38 19.48
N HIS A 836 1.74 39.20 20.09
CA HIS A 836 0.93 38.89 21.25
C HIS A 836 1.25 39.88 22.39
N PRO A 837 0.25 40.44 23.10
CA PRO A 837 0.49 41.46 24.13
C PRO A 837 1.43 41.01 25.27
N GLU A 838 1.45 39.71 25.57
CA GLU A 838 2.31 39.13 26.61
C GLU A 838 3.70 38.72 26.11
N TYR A 839 3.97 38.82 24.80
CA TYR A 839 5.25 38.44 24.24
C TYR A 839 6.25 39.61 24.37
N ASP A 840 7.43 39.36 24.95
CA ASP A 840 8.41 40.36 25.37
C ASP A 840 9.74 40.35 24.58
N GLY A 841 9.93 39.40 23.66
CA GLY A 841 11.10 39.29 22.77
C GLY A 841 11.19 40.30 21.62
N LEU A 842 12.06 40.09 20.63
CA LEU A 842 12.08 40.86 19.37
C LEU A 842 10.90 40.47 18.48
N THR A 843 10.54 41.33 17.53
CA THR A 843 9.41 41.06 16.64
C THR A 843 9.69 39.83 15.77
N ASP A 844 8.78 38.88 15.82
CA ASP A 844 8.90 37.59 15.16
C ASP A 844 8.54 37.70 13.67
N ASP A 845 9.52 37.45 12.77
CA ASP A 845 9.34 37.46 11.32
C ASP A 845 8.46 36.31 10.81
N ARG A 846 8.44 35.18 11.52
CA ARG A 846 7.60 34.01 11.20
C ARG A 846 6.12 34.33 11.40
N VAL A 847 5.80 35.06 12.47
CA VAL A 847 4.44 35.52 12.73
C VAL A 847 3.94 36.47 11.65
N GLN A 848 4.80 37.39 11.19
CA GLN A 848 4.40 38.32 10.13
C GLN A 848 4.15 37.57 8.81
N ALA A 849 5.03 36.63 8.47
CA ALA A 849 4.85 35.78 7.30
C ALA A 849 3.56 34.95 7.38
N LEU A 850 3.30 34.31 8.52
CA LEU A 850 2.06 33.54 8.75
C LEU A 850 0.81 34.41 8.65
N ALA A 851 0.85 35.65 9.15
CA ALA A 851 -0.28 36.57 9.03
C ALA A 851 -0.62 36.91 7.57
N VAL A 852 0.40 37.01 6.70
CA VAL A 852 0.20 37.24 5.26
C VAL A 852 -0.31 35.97 4.59
N VAL A 853 0.40 34.85 4.68
CA VAL A 853 0.06 33.64 3.91
C VAL A 853 -1.27 33.01 4.33
N SER A 854 -1.71 33.23 5.57
CA SER A 854 -3.05 32.81 6.03
C SER A 854 -4.19 33.72 5.55
N GLY A 855 -3.89 34.88 4.96
CA GLY A 855 -4.88 35.89 4.59
C GLY A 855 -5.48 36.67 5.78
N ILE A 856 -4.84 36.62 6.95
CA ILE A 856 -5.24 37.40 8.13
C ILE A 856 -4.89 38.87 7.93
N ALA A 857 -3.69 39.15 7.41
CA ALA A 857 -3.18 40.49 7.18
C ALA A 857 -3.85 41.18 5.98
N SER A 858 -4.37 42.38 6.22
CA SER A 858 -4.90 43.26 5.20
C SER A 858 -3.80 44.07 4.52
N LYS A 859 -4.02 44.46 3.26
CA LYS A 859 -3.01 45.13 2.41
C LYS A 859 -2.44 46.42 3.00
N ASP A 860 -3.21 47.15 3.81
CA ASP A 860 -2.77 48.36 4.51
C ASP A 860 -1.63 48.11 5.51
N LYS A 861 -1.45 46.86 5.96
CA LYS A 861 -0.38 46.47 6.89
C LYS A 861 0.90 46.00 6.19
N TYR A 862 0.85 45.72 4.88
CA TYR A 862 1.95 45.07 4.14
C TYR A 862 3.24 45.88 4.18
N GLN A 863 3.16 47.21 4.10
CA GLN A 863 4.35 48.04 4.18
C GLN A 863 5.05 47.93 5.54
N ALA A 864 4.29 47.93 6.65
CA ALA A 864 4.86 47.81 7.99
C ALA A 864 5.42 46.39 8.25
N ILE A 865 4.75 45.38 7.72
CA ILE A 865 5.25 44.00 7.72
C ILE A 865 6.56 43.89 6.93
N LEU A 866 6.66 44.49 5.73
CA LEU A 866 7.90 44.51 4.95
C LEU A 866 9.05 45.13 5.75
N GLU A 867 8.83 46.27 6.41
CA GLU A 867 9.88 46.91 7.19
C GLU A 867 10.33 46.04 8.38
N THR A 868 9.43 45.25 8.95
CA THR A 868 9.78 44.21 9.92
C THR A 868 10.62 43.10 9.28
N LEU A 869 10.19 42.56 8.14
CA LEU A 869 10.91 41.50 7.41
C LEU A 869 12.26 41.97 6.83
N LYS A 870 12.49 43.28 6.66
CA LYS A 870 13.82 43.81 6.32
C LYS A 870 14.77 43.85 7.52
N LYS A 871 14.21 43.96 8.72
CA LYS A 871 14.96 44.16 9.96
C LYS A 871 15.26 42.84 10.67
N GLU A 872 14.29 41.93 10.69
CA GLU A 872 14.31 40.71 11.49
C GLU A 872 14.51 39.46 10.59
N GLU A 873 15.38 38.54 11.00
CA GLU A 873 15.78 37.31 10.26
C GLU A 873 15.87 36.11 11.22
N HIS A 874 14.83 35.89 12.03
CA HIS A 874 14.81 34.86 13.07
C HIS A 874 14.34 33.49 12.57
N ALA A 875 13.63 33.43 11.45
CA ALA A 875 13.23 32.16 10.82
C ALA A 875 14.43 31.26 10.50
N SER A 876 14.24 29.95 10.64
CA SER A 876 15.15 28.93 10.12
C SER A 876 14.92 28.69 8.62
N PRO A 877 15.76 27.88 7.94
CA PRO A 877 15.53 27.50 6.55
C PRO A 877 14.12 26.92 6.30
N TYR A 878 13.55 26.20 7.28
CA TYR A 878 12.18 25.67 7.21
C TYR A 878 11.13 26.79 7.04
N MET A 879 11.15 27.79 7.93
CA MET A 879 10.16 28.86 7.89
C MET A 879 10.45 29.93 6.84
N GLU A 880 11.68 30.01 6.31
CA GLU A 880 12.03 30.96 5.23
C GLU A 880 11.23 30.72 3.95
N LYS A 881 10.77 29.49 3.70
CA LYS A 881 9.79 29.21 2.64
C LYS A 881 8.57 30.12 2.75
N TYR A 882 7.98 30.24 3.93
CA TYR A 882 6.76 31.04 4.14
C TYR A 882 7.04 32.53 4.18
N VAL A 883 8.23 32.95 4.65
CA VAL A 883 8.67 34.35 4.56
C VAL A 883 8.82 34.79 3.09
N MET A 884 9.46 33.96 2.26
CA MET A 884 9.59 34.21 0.83
C MET A 884 8.21 34.28 0.16
N GLU A 885 7.32 33.33 0.46
CA GLU A 885 5.95 33.32 -0.07
C GLU A 885 5.17 34.59 0.33
N ALA A 886 5.24 35.01 1.59
CA ALA A 886 4.60 36.24 2.07
C ALA A 886 5.12 37.48 1.31
N LEU A 887 6.42 37.58 1.07
CA LEU A 887 7.01 38.69 0.32
C LEU A 887 6.48 38.75 -1.13
N PHE A 888 6.30 37.59 -1.78
CA PHE A 888 5.66 37.55 -3.09
C PHE A 888 4.18 37.94 -3.05
N GLU A 889 3.41 37.46 -2.07
CA GLU A 889 1.98 37.81 -1.92
C GLU A 889 1.76 39.29 -1.63
N MET A 890 2.70 39.94 -0.96
CA MET A 890 2.69 41.38 -0.72
C MET A 890 3.16 42.21 -1.92
N GLY A 891 3.73 41.58 -2.95
CA GLY A 891 4.26 42.26 -4.14
C GLY A 891 5.71 42.75 -4.03
N TYR A 892 6.49 42.21 -3.08
CA TYR A 892 7.89 42.56 -2.84
C TYR A 892 8.86 41.45 -3.29
N GLY A 893 8.62 40.90 -4.50
CA GLY A 893 9.38 39.76 -5.06
C GLY A 893 10.88 40.02 -5.22
N ASP A 894 11.28 41.24 -5.59
CA ASP A 894 12.70 41.64 -5.66
C ASP A 894 13.45 41.36 -4.35
N TYR A 895 12.86 41.82 -3.23
CA TYR A 895 13.45 41.64 -1.91
C TYR A 895 13.37 40.18 -1.45
N ALA A 896 12.34 39.43 -1.85
CA ALA A 896 12.27 37.99 -1.59
C ALA A 896 13.49 37.25 -2.18
N LEU A 897 13.87 37.57 -3.42
CA LEU A 897 15.05 36.98 -4.07
C LEU A 897 16.35 37.45 -3.43
N GLU A 898 16.46 38.74 -3.07
CA GLU A 898 17.62 39.29 -2.34
C GLU A 898 17.83 38.60 -0.99
N ARG A 899 16.77 38.50 -0.17
CA ARG A 899 16.80 37.84 1.14
C ARG A 899 17.16 36.37 1.00
N THR A 900 16.56 35.66 0.04
CA THR A 900 16.88 34.24 -0.22
C THR A 900 18.36 34.06 -0.54
N LYS A 901 18.91 34.87 -1.46
CA LYS A 901 20.35 34.86 -1.78
C LYS A 901 21.19 35.11 -0.54
N LYS A 902 20.91 36.19 0.20
CA LYS A 902 21.66 36.56 1.40
C LYS A 902 21.71 35.43 2.41
N ARG A 903 20.55 34.83 2.72
CA ARG A 903 20.42 33.84 3.80
C ARG A 903 20.93 32.45 3.41
N PHE A 904 20.70 31.99 2.18
CA PHE A 904 21.07 30.65 1.72
C PHE A 904 22.47 30.56 1.07
N SER A 905 23.16 31.69 0.85
CA SER A 905 24.48 31.75 0.19
C SER A 905 25.49 30.74 0.71
N PHE A 906 25.59 30.57 2.03
CA PHE A 906 26.59 29.68 2.63
C PHE A 906 26.42 28.21 2.19
N MET A 907 25.19 27.67 2.26
CA MET A 907 24.94 26.27 1.90
C MET A 907 24.88 26.06 0.38
N VAL A 908 24.30 27.01 -0.36
CA VAL A 908 24.15 26.91 -1.83
C VAL A 908 25.51 26.95 -2.51
N LEU A 909 26.39 27.87 -2.10
CA LEU A 909 27.71 28.05 -2.70
C LEU A 909 28.79 27.20 -2.02
N HIS A 910 28.44 26.35 -1.04
CA HIS A 910 29.41 25.49 -0.38
C HIS A 910 30.08 24.55 -1.40
N PRO A 911 31.42 24.51 -1.48
CA PRO A 911 32.13 23.79 -2.54
C PRO A 911 32.18 22.28 -2.33
N GLU A 912 32.01 21.80 -1.09
CA GLU A 912 32.15 20.37 -0.77
C GLU A 912 30.83 19.59 -0.72
N PHE A 913 29.71 20.24 -0.41
CA PHE A 913 28.44 19.56 -0.14
C PHE A 913 27.46 19.80 -1.27
N ASN A 914 26.87 18.72 -1.78
CA ASN A 914 25.93 18.77 -2.91
C ASN A 914 24.46 18.89 -2.50
N THR A 915 24.20 19.12 -1.20
CA THR A 915 22.87 19.17 -0.58
C THR A 915 22.68 20.44 0.26
N LEU A 916 21.45 20.70 0.68
CA LEU A 916 21.06 21.82 1.55
C LEU A 916 21.07 21.39 3.02
N PHE A 917 21.35 22.33 3.91
CA PHE A 917 21.65 22.05 5.32
C PHE A 917 20.43 22.27 6.21
N GLU A 918 20.38 21.62 7.38
CA GLU A 918 19.29 21.78 8.36
C GLU A 918 19.23 23.21 8.92
N GLY A 919 20.38 23.78 9.26
CA GLY A 919 20.51 25.16 9.69
C GLY A 919 21.33 26.02 8.72
N TRP A 920 21.69 27.22 9.16
CA TRP A 920 22.38 28.21 8.31
C TRP A 920 23.84 27.87 7.99
N GLY A 921 24.45 26.93 8.72
CA GLY A 921 25.81 26.47 8.48
C GLY A 921 26.14 25.14 9.16
N VAL A 922 27.43 24.85 9.34
CA VAL A 922 27.92 23.62 9.99
C VAL A 922 28.21 23.86 11.47
N GLY A 923 28.02 22.84 12.32
CA GLY A 923 28.31 22.92 13.76
C GLY A 923 27.35 23.89 14.46
N LYS A 924 27.88 24.87 15.21
CA LYS A 924 27.04 25.85 15.94
C LYS A 924 26.09 26.64 15.04
N GLN A 925 26.50 26.96 13.82
CA GLN A 925 25.65 27.66 12.84
C GLN A 925 24.55 26.76 12.24
N GLY A 926 24.70 25.45 12.38
CA GLY A 926 23.66 24.45 12.15
C GLY A 926 22.96 24.04 13.44
N PHE A 927 22.79 24.95 14.40
CA PHE A 927 22.15 24.68 15.70
C PHE A 927 22.86 23.63 16.58
N GLY A 928 24.17 23.44 16.40
CA GLY A 928 25.02 22.59 17.25
C GLY A 928 24.93 21.08 16.99
N GLY A 929 23.91 20.65 16.26
CA GLY A 929 23.70 19.25 15.87
C GLY A 929 23.10 19.07 14.48
N GLY A 930 23.00 20.13 13.67
CA GLY A 930 22.33 20.09 12.37
C GLY A 930 23.09 19.33 11.29
N THR A 931 22.35 18.66 10.41
CA THR A 931 22.90 17.94 9.26
C THR A 931 23.18 18.87 8.06
N VAL A 932 24.05 18.42 7.16
CA VAL A 932 24.33 19.03 5.86
C VAL A 932 23.45 18.47 4.73
N ASN A 933 22.46 17.65 5.06
CA ASN A 933 21.48 17.10 4.12
C ASN A 933 20.09 17.04 4.76
N HIS A 934 19.35 18.16 4.67
CA HIS A 934 18.01 18.30 5.24
C HIS A 934 17.06 18.93 4.22
N ALA A 935 16.03 18.19 3.82
CA ALA A 935 15.23 18.58 2.66
C ALA A 935 14.28 19.75 2.93
N TRP A 936 13.95 20.07 4.19
CA TRP A 936 13.11 21.24 4.51
C TRP A 936 13.64 22.59 4.01
N SER A 937 14.93 22.65 3.66
CA SER A 937 15.63 23.85 3.21
C SER A 937 15.42 24.08 1.71
N GLY A 938 14.81 23.10 1.02
CA GLY A 938 14.44 23.19 -0.38
C GLY A 938 13.11 23.92 -0.62
N GLY A 939 12.34 24.25 0.41
CA GLY A 939 10.97 24.78 0.27
C GLY A 939 10.81 26.03 -0.62
N SER A 940 11.85 26.82 -0.82
CA SER A 940 11.86 27.92 -1.80
C SER A 940 11.67 27.46 -3.25
N ILE A 941 11.97 26.20 -3.60
CA ILE A 941 11.66 25.59 -4.91
C ILE A 941 10.17 25.73 -5.23
N THR A 942 9.31 25.38 -4.27
CA THR A 942 7.86 25.51 -4.40
C THR A 942 7.46 26.96 -4.62
N VAL A 943 8.08 27.91 -3.91
CA VAL A 943 7.77 29.34 -4.04
C VAL A 943 8.23 29.90 -5.39
N ILE A 944 9.37 29.44 -5.90
CA ILE A 944 9.85 29.79 -7.25
C ILE A 944 8.81 29.37 -8.30
N ALA A 945 8.33 28.13 -8.26
CA ALA A 945 7.35 27.67 -9.24
C ALA A 945 5.97 28.33 -9.05
N ASN A 946 5.46 28.34 -7.82
CA ASN A 946 4.09 28.72 -7.51
C ASN A 946 3.86 30.24 -7.47
N LYS A 947 4.83 31.01 -6.96
CA LYS A 947 4.65 32.45 -6.69
C LYS A 947 5.46 33.32 -7.64
N LEU A 948 6.73 32.96 -7.90
CA LEU A 948 7.58 33.72 -8.81
C LEU A 948 7.19 33.46 -10.27
N LEU A 949 7.06 32.20 -10.68
CA LEU A 949 6.59 31.83 -12.02
C LEU A 949 5.06 31.72 -12.09
N GLY A 950 4.39 31.74 -10.94
CA GLY A 950 2.94 31.86 -10.85
C GLY A 950 2.18 30.63 -11.34
N ILE A 951 2.74 29.43 -11.19
CA ILE A 951 2.15 28.19 -11.70
C ILE A 951 1.57 27.34 -10.57
N TYR A 952 0.24 27.31 -10.45
CA TYR A 952 -0.44 26.59 -9.37
C TYR A 952 -1.87 26.17 -9.73
N PRO A 953 -2.36 25.05 -9.19
CA PRO A 953 -3.71 24.58 -9.45
C PRO A 953 -4.74 25.46 -8.73
N VAL A 954 -5.85 25.74 -9.41
CA VAL A 954 -7.05 26.37 -8.81
C VAL A 954 -8.26 25.42 -8.78
N ALA A 955 -8.16 24.30 -9.51
CA ALA A 955 -9.03 23.14 -9.37
C ALA A 955 -8.19 21.86 -9.22
N SER A 956 -8.80 20.82 -8.63
CA SER A 956 -8.10 19.61 -8.22
C SER A 956 -7.44 18.89 -9.41
N GLY A 957 -6.25 18.34 -9.17
CA GLY A 957 -5.50 17.54 -10.16
C GLY A 957 -5.08 18.33 -11.40
N TYR A 958 -4.83 19.64 -11.27
CA TYR A 958 -4.49 20.52 -12.40
C TYR A 958 -5.54 20.54 -13.52
N SER A 959 -6.81 20.28 -13.20
CA SER A 959 -7.91 20.47 -14.16
C SER A 959 -8.03 21.93 -14.59
N GLU A 960 -7.82 22.86 -13.66
CA GLU A 960 -7.65 24.29 -13.91
C GLU A 960 -6.44 24.79 -13.11
N PHE A 961 -5.60 25.60 -13.74
CA PHE A 961 -4.42 26.18 -13.10
C PHE A 961 -4.12 27.59 -13.60
N VAL A 962 -3.35 28.34 -12.83
CA VAL A 962 -2.91 29.71 -13.19
C VAL A 962 -1.49 29.65 -13.74
N VAL A 963 -1.19 30.54 -14.69
CA VAL A 963 0.19 30.89 -15.10
C VAL A 963 0.32 32.40 -15.04
N LYS A 964 1.06 32.91 -14.04
CA LYS A 964 1.24 34.35 -13.82
C LYS A 964 2.64 34.67 -13.28
N PRO A 965 3.67 34.66 -14.14
CA PRO A 965 5.01 35.01 -13.70
C PRO A 965 5.07 36.47 -13.22
N VAL A 966 5.93 36.73 -12.24
CA VAL A 966 6.21 38.09 -11.77
C VAL A 966 7.15 38.78 -12.75
N ASP A 967 6.68 39.89 -13.32
CA ASP A 967 7.39 40.64 -14.35
C ASP A 967 8.78 41.13 -13.90
N ASN A 968 9.75 41.09 -14.83
CA ASN A 968 11.08 41.70 -14.73
C ASN A 968 12.03 41.19 -13.63
N LEU A 969 11.72 40.08 -12.95
CA LEU A 969 12.66 39.48 -11.98
C LEU A 969 13.74 38.59 -12.63
N PHE A 970 13.36 37.82 -13.64
CA PHE A 970 14.27 37.08 -14.53
C PHE A 970 13.98 37.46 -15.98
N LYS A 971 15.02 37.57 -16.81
CA LYS A 971 14.82 37.84 -18.25
C LYS A 971 14.66 36.55 -19.04
N THR A 972 15.36 35.50 -18.63
CA THR A 972 15.29 34.20 -19.29
C THR A 972 15.08 33.12 -18.26
N TYR A 973 14.05 32.30 -18.44
CA TYR A 973 13.75 31.17 -17.56
C TYR A 973 12.96 30.08 -18.28
N SER A 974 13.00 28.86 -17.75
CA SER A 974 12.20 27.74 -18.21
C SER A 974 11.91 26.83 -17.03
N ILE A 975 10.64 26.45 -16.88
CA ILE A 975 10.19 25.44 -15.93
C ILE A 975 9.28 24.45 -16.65
N THR A 976 9.47 23.16 -16.39
CA THR A 976 8.54 22.10 -16.81
C THR A 976 8.42 21.10 -15.69
N PHE A 977 7.24 20.52 -15.49
CA PHE A 977 7.04 19.48 -14.48
C PHE A 977 5.81 18.61 -14.81
N PRO A 978 5.81 17.33 -14.40
CA PRO A 978 4.68 16.45 -14.63
C PRO A 978 3.55 16.70 -13.62
N THR A 979 2.31 16.60 -14.08
CA THR A 979 1.10 16.58 -13.24
C THR A 979 0.31 15.29 -13.52
N VAL A 980 -0.77 15.04 -12.77
CA VAL A 980 -1.68 13.92 -13.06
C VAL A 980 -2.40 14.03 -14.42
N LYS A 981 -2.37 15.21 -15.05
CA LYS A 981 -2.94 15.46 -16.39
C LYS A 981 -1.91 15.47 -17.52
N GLY A 982 -0.62 15.45 -17.19
CA GLY A 982 0.49 15.58 -18.14
C GLY A 982 1.42 16.73 -17.78
N THR A 983 2.35 17.06 -18.67
CA THR A 983 3.39 18.06 -18.42
C THR A 983 2.86 19.48 -18.52
N VAL A 984 3.08 20.28 -17.48
CA VAL A 984 2.90 21.74 -17.49
C VAL A 984 4.25 22.39 -17.77
N GLY A 985 4.26 23.47 -18.55
CA GLY A 985 5.49 24.19 -18.91
C GLY A 985 5.29 25.69 -19.06
N LEU A 986 6.31 26.44 -18.66
CA LEU A 986 6.44 27.87 -18.92
C LEU A 986 7.89 28.19 -19.23
N SER A 987 8.14 28.90 -20.32
CA SER A 987 9.45 29.49 -20.58
C SER A 987 9.34 30.93 -21.05
N CYS A 988 10.42 31.69 -20.84
CA CYS A 988 10.60 33.05 -21.30
C CYS A 988 12.00 33.21 -21.88
N GLU A 989 12.09 33.78 -23.09
CA GLU A 989 13.35 34.16 -23.75
C GLU A 989 13.46 35.70 -23.77
N ASP A 990 14.51 36.23 -23.12
CA ASP A 990 14.89 37.66 -23.08
C ASP A 990 13.78 38.64 -22.65
N GLY A 991 12.78 38.18 -21.90
CA GLY A 991 11.62 38.98 -21.49
C GLY A 991 10.76 39.41 -22.68
N LYS A 992 10.82 38.67 -23.80
CA LYS A 992 10.18 39.05 -25.07
C LYS A 992 9.29 37.98 -25.65
N LYS A 993 9.58 36.71 -25.39
CA LYS A 993 8.86 35.58 -25.94
C LYS A 993 8.57 34.58 -24.84
N TRP A 994 7.32 34.14 -24.74
CA TRP A 994 6.86 33.15 -23.78
C TRP A 994 6.32 31.93 -24.48
N THR A 995 6.58 30.77 -23.89
CA THR A 995 5.95 29.52 -24.27
C THR A 995 5.19 28.96 -23.07
N VAL A 996 3.97 28.48 -23.30
CA VAL A 996 3.14 27.83 -22.28
C VAL A 996 2.69 26.47 -22.80
N ASP A 997 2.95 25.43 -22.02
CA ASP A 997 2.50 24.06 -22.28
C ASP A 997 1.35 23.72 -21.32
N VAL A 998 0.20 23.38 -21.90
CA VAL A 998 -1.02 23.01 -21.18
C VAL A 998 -1.34 21.55 -21.48
N PRO A 999 -1.45 20.66 -20.47
CA PRO A 999 -1.84 19.28 -20.69
C PRO A 999 -3.24 19.14 -21.30
N GLU A 1000 -3.47 18.05 -22.04
CA GLU A 1000 -4.80 17.72 -22.57
C GLU A 1000 -5.82 17.54 -21.43
N GLY A 1001 -7.00 18.14 -21.60
CA GLY A 1001 -8.07 18.11 -20.59
C GLY A 1001 -7.83 19.00 -19.36
N SER A 1002 -6.90 19.96 -19.46
CA SER A 1002 -6.68 21.04 -18.50
C SER A 1002 -6.96 22.41 -19.12
N VAL A 1003 -7.28 23.39 -18.27
CA VAL A 1003 -7.39 24.81 -18.64
C VAL A 1003 -6.37 25.63 -17.84
N ALA A 1004 -5.62 26.48 -18.53
CA ALA A 1004 -4.67 27.42 -17.93
C ALA A 1004 -5.20 28.85 -18.01
N HIS A 1005 -5.30 29.54 -16.87
CA HIS A 1005 -5.59 30.98 -16.78
C HIS A 1005 -4.27 31.76 -16.85
N VAL A 1006 -3.94 32.25 -18.05
CA VAL A 1006 -2.62 32.79 -18.35
C VAL A 1006 -2.63 34.32 -18.32
N THR A 1007 -1.77 34.88 -17.49
CA THR A 1007 -1.49 36.33 -17.44
C THR A 1007 0.01 36.53 -17.66
N LEU A 1008 0.37 37.09 -18.82
CA LEU A 1008 1.76 37.37 -19.19
C LEU A 1008 1.97 38.87 -19.39
N PRO A 1009 3.20 39.39 -19.25
CA PRO A 1009 3.51 40.79 -19.49
C PRO A 1009 3.02 41.30 -20.86
N CYS A 1010 3.07 40.46 -21.89
CA CYS A 1010 2.70 40.81 -23.27
C CYS A 1010 1.19 40.77 -23.55
N LEU A 1011 0.38 40.30 -22.59
CA LEU A 1011 -1.07 40.22 -22.73
C LEU A 1011 -1.75 41.41 -22.04
N ALA A 1012 -2.78 41.94 -22.70
CA ALA A 1012 -3.58 43.04 -22.14
C ALA A 1012 -4.53 42.58 -21.01
N GLU A 1013 -4.93 41.31 -21.04
CA GLU A 1013 -5.83 40.68 -20.08
C GLU A 1013 -5.48 39.19 -19.90
N THR A 1014 -6.06 38.55 -18.88
CA THR A 1014 -5.92 37.10 -18.66
C THR A 1014 -6.63 36.33 -19.77
N VAL A 1015 -5.98 35.28 -20.29
CA VAL A 1015 -6.51 34.43 -21.37
C VAL A 1015 -6.59 32.98 -20.88
N ASP A 1016 -7.69 32.31 -21.20
CA ASP A 1016 -7.87 30.88 -20.93
C ASP A 1016 -7.32 30.05 -22.10
N LEU A 1017 -6.40 29.13 -21.80
CA LEU A 1017 -5.80 28.23 -22.77
C LEU A 1017 -6.21 26.78 -22.44
N GLU A 1018 -6.79 26.08 -23.42
CA GLU A 1018 -7.03 24.63 -23.33
C GLU A 1018 -5.76 23.83 -23.66
N GLY A 1019 -5.81 22.50 -23.61
CA GLY A 1019 -4.67 21.62 -23.92
C GLY A 1019 -3.94 22.01 -25.22
N GLY A 1020 -2.63 22.20 -25.14
CA GLY A 1020 -1.82 22.64 -26.29
C GLY A 1020 -0.50 23.31 -25.94
N HIS A 1021 0.23 23.69 -26.98
CA HIS A 1021 1.50 24.42 -26.91
C HIS A 1021 1.33 25.82 -27.51
N TYR A 1022 1.55 26.85 -26.71
CA TYR A 1022 1.28 28.24 -27.08
C TYR A 1022 2.54 29.09 -27.04
N THR A 1023 2.68 30.02 -27.97
CA THR A 1023 3.78 30.99 -27.99
C THR A 1023 3.23 32.41 -28.08
N PHE A 1024 3.74 33.29 -27.22
CA PHE A 1024 3.41 34.71 -27.17
C PHE A 1024 4.67 35.54 -27.32
N SER A 1025 4.61 36.65 -28.05
CA SER A 1025 5.75 37.55 -28.24
C SER A 1025 5.31 39.01 -28.15
N TYR A 1026 6.17 39.86 -27.57
CA TYR A 1026 6.02 41.33 -27.59
C TYR A 1026 6.23 41.95 -28.97
#